data_AF-A0A3E5HIU7-F1
#
_entry.id   AF-A0A3E5HIU7-F1
#
_cell.length_a   1.000
_cell.length_b   1.000
_cell.length_c   1.000
_cell.angle_alpha   90.00
_cell.angle_beta   90.00
_cell.angle_gamma   90.00
#
_symmetry.space_group_name_H-M   'P 1'
#
loop_
_entity.id
_entity.type
_entity.pdbx_description
1 polymer ?
#
loop_
_entity_poly.entity_id
_entity_poly.type
_entity_poly.pdbx_seq_one_letter_code
_entity_poly.pdbx_strand_id
1 'polypeptide(L)'
;MANNALDNATGTVFVDYVRKARPKMRESSVLQGDHWRIGILTESLIRFEWSDSGEFEDNLTQMVVNRDFGADPQFTVTHRDGLLIVDTPALYVTYDGKPFSKEGLSVVVKGVADTQFNTWHYGDEPKHNLKGTARTLDEANGEIPLDDGVISRDGWAVLDDSAANVIVEAYEVNGKPNPLGAWVMPRDHAETDFYFFGYGRRYTEAVQDFYKLAGPTPLLPRFALGNWWSRYYRYTQDEYLQLMDRFKREGIPFTTSVIDMDWHRVDDVDPKYGSGWTGYSWDKQLFPDHEAFLRDLHERGLKATLNVHPRDGVRAFEDDYEAVAKRVGIDPATEEAVEFDLTNPDFVSAYFDMHHRMEAEGVDFWWLDWQQGGVTRQPGLDPLWVLNHLHYLDSGRYETSSERNVNENCECEKCAEPGARDEHEMHVEQSERNVSCTERNNRWPLTFSRYAGPGSHRYPVGFSGDTIVTWESLQFQPYFTATASNIGYGWWSHDIGGHMCGYRNEHLEARWYQLGTFSPINRLHSSNSQFMGKEPWNFSAEVRDSMVGSLRLRHMMLPYLYTMNYRAAFEGMPLVEPMYWADPNNPQAYEVPDEFRFGTELLVAPIVSDNDDSAQLGSTEAWLPQGEWYDFFDGRRYVSAGESGRRLEVWRAIDRMPVFAKAGGIVPLQQLGEGNKVNDLGNPESLQVLVFPGANGSFTLKEDDGSVASAASGSASAESCDGQTHVADTRMSLDWKNTDNATQFTISPVEGCAEAIPAQRNWEIVFRGVAQPDTQNVRIEIGGKACNTAEITYDQQTLSLSVVVRDVPSTACLNITIADGLQIAENSVEQDVLDVLLHAQMPYISKEHAMQAIREQGVRALGALRTFDTAPRFSNELFVTSGMPDAVIGALEEILLRS
;
A
#
# COMPACT_ATOMS: atom_id res chain seq x y z
N MET A 1 5.26 -30.43 -36.93
CA MET A 1 4.65 -29.93 -35.69
C MET A 1 5.66 -29.36 -34.70
N ALA A 2 6.97 -29.69 -34.76
CA ALA A 2 7.99 -29.11 -33.86
C ALA A 2 8.40 -27.65 -34.19
N ASN A 3 8.27 -27.18 -35.44
CA ASN A 3 8.70 -25.83 -35.81
C ASN A 3 7.71 -24.70 -35.48
N ASN A 4 6.44 -25.00 -35.15
CA ASN A 4 5.46 -23.97 -34.77
C ASN A 4 5.50 -23.63 -33.27
N ALA A 5 6.13 -24.45 -32.43
CA ALA A 5 6.24 -24.19 -30.98
C ALA A 5 7.39 -23.21 -30.66
N LEU A 6 8.45 -23.19 -31.48
CA LEU A 6 9.59 -22.29 -31.32
C LEU A 6 9.27 -20.84 -31.75
N ASP A 7 8.43 -20.64 -32.77
CA ASP A 7 8.01 -19.29 -33.20
C ASP A 7 6.99 -18.64 -32.24
N ASN A 8 6.25 -19.43 -31.44
CA ASN A 8 5.33 -18.91 -30.41
C ASN A 8 6.02 -18.58 -29.07
N ALA A 9 7.18 -19.18 -28.77
CA ALA A 9 7.85 -18.98 -27.48
C ALA A 9 8.72 -17.72 -27.41
N THR A 10 9.04 -17.08 -28.54
CA THR A 10 9.94 -15.91 -28.58
C THR A 10 9.33 -14.59 -28.08
N GLY A 11 8.07 -14.59 -27.62
CA GLY A 11 7.33 -13.41 -27.18
C GLY A 11 6.39 -13.63 -25.98
N THR A 12 6.75 -14.50 -25.04
CA THR A 12 6.00 -14.65 -23.78
C THR A 12 6.31 -13.50 -22.81
N VAL A 13 5.40 -13.22 -21.88
CA VAL A 13 5.62 -12.24 -20.79
C VAL A 13 6.83 -12.57 -19.91
N PHE A 14 7.16 -13.86 -19.79
CA PHE A 14 8.32 -14.35 -19.05
C PHE A 14 9.63 -14.03 -19.78
N VAL A 15 9.69 -14.23 -21.09
CA VAL A 15 10.85 -13.86 -21.92
C VAL A 15 11.01 -12.35 -21.97
N ASP A 16 9.91 -11.60 -22.10
CA ASP A 16 9.92 -10.14 -22.09
C ASP A 16 10.46 -9.57 -20.77
N TYR A 17 10.13 -10.21 -19.63
CA TYR A 17 10.68 -9.83 -18.33
C TYR A 17 12.21 -9.93 -18.31
N VAL A 18 12.77 -11.06 -18.79
CA VAL A 18 14.22 -11.27 -18.87
C VAL A 18 14.87 -10.25 -19.82
N ARG A 19 14.27 -9.99 -20.98
CA ARG A 19 14.83 -9.09 -22.01
C ARG A 19 14.77 -7.61 -21.65
N LYS A 20 13.79 -7.19 -20.83
CA LYS A 20 13.66 -5.80 -20.36
C LYS A 20 14.65 -5.47 -19.24
N ALA A 21 15.14 -6.48 -18.52
CA ALA A 21 16.11 -6.31 -17.45
C ALA A 21 17.47 -5.83 -17.98
N ARG A 22 18.25 -5.15 -17.13
CA ARG A 22 19.62 -4.69 -17.43
C ARG A 22 20.63 -5.30 -16.44
N PRO A 23 20.82 -6.62 -16.45
CA PRO A 23 21.48 -7.32 -15.34
C PRO A 23 23.00 -7.17 -15.33
N LYS A 24 23.61 -6.72 -16.43
CA LYS A 24 25.06 -6.51 -16.55
C LYS A 24 25.48 -5.15 -16.01
N MET A 25 26.62 -5.10 -15.34
CA MET A 25 27.28 -3.85 -14.97
C MET A 25 27.89 -3.19 -16.21
N ARG A 26 28.08 -1.86 -16.14
CA ARG A 26 28.82 -1.14 -17.17
C ARG A 26 30.30 -1.46 -17.09
N GLU A 27 30.94 -1.75 -18.22
CA GLU A 27 32.39 -2.05 -18.26
C GLU A 27 33.25 -0.92 -17.67
N SER A 28 32.80 0.33 -17.79
CA SER A 28 33.45 1.52 -17.24
C SER A 28 33.50 1.56 -15.71
N SER A 29 32.66 0.80 -15.02
CA SER A 29 32.51 0.83 -13.56
C SER A 29 32.89 -0.48 -12.87
N VAL A 30 33.50 -1.41 -13.61
CA VAL A 30 33.96 -2.71 -13.08
C VAL A 30 35.46 -2.72 -12.89
N LEU A 31 35.88 -3.14 -11.70
CA LEU A 31 37.27 -3.46 -11.36
C LEU A 31 37.35 -4.96 -11.11
N GLN A 32 38.34 -5.63 -11.70
CA GLN A 32 38.41 -7.09 -11.65
C GLN A 32 39.85 -7.58 -11.52
N GLY A 33 40.05 -8.58 -10.65
CA GLY A 33 41.24 -9.42 -10.58
C GLY A 33 40.92 -10.87 -10.97
N ASP A 34 41.82 -11.80 -10.67
CA ASP A 34 41.65 -13.21 -11.07
C ASP A 34 40.47 -13.89 -10.36
N HIS A 35 40.16 -13.49 -9.13
CA HIS A 35 39.17 -14.14 -8.25
C HIS A 35 38.15 -13.16 -7.65
N TRP A 36 38.27 -11.87 -7.92
CA TRP A 36 37.38 -10.86 -7.35
C TRP A 36 36.89 -9.88 -8.41
N ARG A 37 35.68 -9.36 -8.22
CA ARG A 37 35.09 -8.29 -9.03
C ARG A 37 34.41 -7.27 -8.13
N ILE A 38 34.66 -5.99 -8.37
CA ILE A 38 34.06 -4.87 -7.66
C ILE A 38 33.34 -4.01 -8.69
N GLY A 39 32.03 -3.92 -8.55
CA GLY A 39 31.16 -3.11 -9.39
C GLY A 39 30.73 -1.84 -8.68
N ILE A 40 31.12 -0.68 -9.18
CA ILE A 40 30.61 0.59 -8.69
C ILE A 40 29.31 0.87 -9.45
N LEU A 41 28.16 0.79 -8.78
CA LEU A 41 26.85 1.01 -9.42
C LEU A 41 26.42 2.47 -9.29
N THR A 42 26.68 3.06 -8.13
CA THR A 42 26.57 4.49 -7.86
C THR A 42 27.74 4.93 -6.98
N GLU A 43 27.85 6.22 -6.66
CA GLU A 43 28.83 6.69 -5.69
C GLU A 43 28.63 6.06 -4.29
N SER A 44 27.44 5.51 -3.99
CA SER A 44 27.05 4.98 -2.67
C SER A 44 26.62 3.51 -2.66
N LEU A 45 26.53 2.86 -3.82
CA LEU A 45 26.15 1.44 -3.97
C LEU A 45 27.24 0.69 -4.73
N ILE A 46 27.85 -0.28 -4.05
CA ILE A 46 28.96 -1.08 -4.60
C ILE A 46 28.63 -2.56 -4.47
N ARG A 47 28.79 -3.31 -5.56
CA ARG A 47 28.74 -4.78 -5.60
C ARG A 47 30.14 -5.34 -5.37
N PHE A 48 30.25 -6.36 -4.52
CA PHE A 48 31.48 -7.07 -4.23
C PHE A 48 31.30 -8.56 -4.52
N GLU A 49 32.21 -9.11 -5.31
CA GLU A 49 32.16 -10.49 -5.74
C GLU A 49 33.51 -11.19 -5.50
N TRP A 50 33.46 -12.42 -4.96
CA TRP A 50 34.61 -13.32 -4.85
C TRP A 50 34.24 -14.72 -5.36
N SER A 51 35.08 -15.26 -6.25
CA SER A 51 34.91 -16.59 -6.83
C SER A 51 36.25 -17.33 -6.93
N ASP A 52 36.31 -18.52 -6.36
CA ASP A 52 37.50 -19.37 -6.41
C ASP A 52 37.80 -19.87 -7.84
N SER A 53 36.79 -19.94 -8.72
CA SER A 53 36.98 -20.29 -10.15
C SER A 53 37.35 -19.08 -11.02
N GLY A 54 37.09 -17.86 -10.54
CA GLY A 54 37.21 -16.62 -11.33
C GLY A 54 36.03 -16.39 -12.29
N GLU A 55 34.97 -17.19 -12.19
CA GLU A 55 33.68 -16.98 -12.87
C GLU A 55 32.77 -16.14 -11.98
N PHE A 56 31.98 -15.24 -12.58
CA PHE A 56 31.10 -14.31 -11.85
C PHE A 56 29.69 -14.28 -12.46
N GLU A 57 28.69 -13.94 -11.66
CA GLU A 57 27.28 -13.91 -12.11
C GLU A 57 26.87 -12.55 -12.72
N ASP A 58 26.35 -12.60 -13.95
CA ASP A 58 25.89 -11.44 -14.72
C ASP A 58 24.42 -11.57 -15.18
N ASN A 59 23.78 -12.70 -14.93
CA ASN A 59 22.36 -12.89 -15.14
C ASN A 59 21.56 -12.15 -14.08
N LEU A 60 20.25 -11.99 -14.34
CA LEU A 60 19.35 -11.51 -13.31
C LEU A 60 19.12 -12.61 -12.27
N THR A 61 18.96 -12.23 -11.02
CA THR A 61 18.72 -13.14 -9.90
C THR A 61 17.31 -12.95 -9.35
N GLN A 62 16.89 -13.82 -8.42
CA GLN A 62 15.62 -13.65 -7.71
C GLN A 62 15.48 -12.27 -7.05
N MET A 63 16.58 -11.69 -6.60
CA MET A 63 16.58 -10.40 -5.91
C MET A 63 16.94 -9.25 -6.86
N VAL A 64 18.05 -9.37 -7.60
CA VAL A 64 18.65 -8.28 -8.38
C VAL A 64 18.42 -8.46 -9.86
N VAL A 65 17.78 -7.47 -10.48
CA VAL A 65 17.38 -7.52 -11.89
C VAL A 65 18.13 -6.52 -12.76
N ASN A 66 18.61 -5.40 -12.20
CA ASN A 66 19.38 -4.40 -12.94
C ASN A 66 20.68 -4.05 -12.23
N ARG A 67 21.77 -3.97 -12.99
CA ARG A 67 23.08 -3.45 -12.55
C ARG A 67 23.60 -2.31 -13.44
N ASP A 68 22.89 -1.96 -14.51
CA ASP A 68 23.14 -0.75 -15.31
C ASP A 68 22.03 0.29 -15.08
N PHE A 69 22.36 1.35 -14.35
CA PHE A 69 21.45 2.46 -14.04
C PHE A 69 21.48 3.59 -15.07
N GLY A 70 22.23 3.45 -16.16
CA GLY A 70 22.27 4.41 -17.26
C GLY A 70 23.28 5.55 -17.10
N ALA A 71 23.92 5.70 -15.93
CA ALA A 71 24.93 6.73 -15.65
C ALA A 71 26.24 6.10 -15.17
N ASP A 72 27.37 6.72 -15.53
CA ASP A 72 28.68 6.30 -15.03
C ASP A 72 28.95 6.96 -13.66
N PRO A 73 29.33 6.19 -12.62
CA PRO A 73 29.62 6.74 -11.30
C PRO A 73 30.97 7.45 -11.27
N GLN A 74 31.10 8.43 -10.36
CA GLN A 74 32.36 9.10 -10.12
C GLN A 74 33.22 8.35 -9.10
N PHE A 75 34.40 7.91 -9.50
CA PHE A 75 35.37 7.30 -8.60
C PHE A 75 36.81 7.43 -9.12
N THR A 76 37.76 7.24 -8.22
CA THR A 76 39.18 7.05 -8.57
C THR A 76 39.68 5.73 -8.01
N VAL A 77 40.69 5.17 -8.67
CA VAL A 77 41.33 3.92 -8.26
C VAL A 77 42.80 4.16 -8.05
N THR A 78 43.31 3.79 -6.86
CA THR A 78 44.74 3.87 -6.55
C THR A 78 45.22 2.57 -5.92
N HIS A 79 46.49 2.26 -6.12
CA HIS A 79 47.15 1.13 -5.47
C HIS A 79 48.21 1.69 -4.52
N ARG A 80 48.09 1.40 -3.22
CA ARG A 80 49.03 1.88 -2.20
C ARG A 80 49.26 0.80 -1.15
N ASP A 81 50.54 0.54 -0.85
CA ASP A 81 50.96 -0.43 0.19
C ASP A 81 50.36 -1.85 0.01
N GLY A 82 50.12 -2.26 -1.24
CA GLY A 82 49.51 -3.56 -1.55
C GLY A 82 47.98 -3.59 -1.45
N LEU A 83 47.33 -2.45 -1.18
CA LEU A 83 45.87 -2.30 -1.15
C LEU A 83 45.36 -1.65 -2.43
N LEU A 84 44.25 -2.17 -2.95
CA LEU A 84 43.35 -1.50 -3.87
C LEU A 84 42.51 -0.49 -3.07
N ILE A 85 42.49 0.76 -3.53
CA ILE A 85 41.69 1.83 -2.95
C ILE A 85 40.74 2.35 -4.01
N VAL A 86 39.43 2.26 -3.74
CA VAL A 86 38.38 2.87 -4.56
C VAL A 86 37.81 4.05 -3.78
N ASP A 87 37.91 5.24 -4.37
CA ASP A 87 37.51 6.48 -3.73
C ASP A 87 36.40 7.15 -4.54
N THR A 88 35.17 7.16 -4.01
CA THR A 88 33.99 7.84 -4.60
C THR A 88 33.68 9.11 -3.79
N PRO A 89 32.81 10.01 -4.26
CA PRO A 89 32.31 11.12 -3.44
C PRO A 89 31.73 10.69 -2.07
N ALA A 90 31.11 9.51 -1.97
CA ALA A 90 30.44 9.05 -0.74
C ALA A 90 31.21 7.95 0.02
N LEU A 91 32.10 7.20 -0.62
CA LEU A 91 32.73 6.00 -0.07
C LEU A 91 34.24 6.02 -0.22
N TYR A 92 34.92 5.40 0.76
CA TYR A 92 36.34 5.07 0.67
C TYR A 92 36.51 3.58 0.96
N VAL A 93 36.77 2.80 -0.09
CA VAL A 93 36.93 1.35 -0.03
C VAL A 93 38.41 1.00 0.04
N THR A 94 38.79 0.09 0.93
CA THR A 94 40.12 -0.53 0.94
C THR A 94 40.01 -2.03 0.85
N TYR A 95 40.78 -2.63 -0.06
CA TYR A 95 40.77 -4.07 -0.31
C TYR A 95 42.17 -4.62 -0.57
N ASP A 96 42.53 -5.76 0.02
CA ASP A 96 43.86 -6.37 -0.11
C ASP A 96 44.02 -7.37 -1.26
N GLY A 97 42.97 -7.59 -2.07
CA GLY A 97 43.00 -8.48 -3.24
C GLY A 97 42.89 -9.98 -2.93
N LYS A 98 42.55 -10.37 -1.69
CA LYS A 98 42.43 -11.77 -1.23
C LYS A 98 40.97 -12.14 -0.88
N PRO A 99 40.63 -13.40 -0.53
CA PRO A 99 39.28 -13.73 -0.09
C PRO A 99 38.78 -12.74 0.97
N PHE A 100 37.52 -12.30 0.84
CA PHE A 100 36.97 -11.28 1.72
C PHE A 100 37.07 -11.72 3.18
N SER A 101 37.59 -10.80 3.99
CA SER A 101 37.84 -10.99 5.41
C SER A 101 37.73 -9.66 6.11
N LYS A 102 37.53 -9.69 7.43
CA LYS A 102 37.40 -8.50 8.26
C LYS A 102 38.62 -7.57 8.16
N GLU A 103 39.81 -8.15 8.01
CA GLU A 103 41.07 -7.43 7.85
C GLU A 103 41.35 -7.00 6.40
N GLY A 104 40.74 -7.68 5.42
CA GLY A 104 41.07 -7.55 4.01
C GLY A 104 40.15 -6.60 3.23
N LEU A 105 38.89 -6.42 3.65
CA LEU A 105 37.92 -5.53 3.01
C LEU A 105 37.23 -4.62 4.02
N SER A 106 37.28 -3.30 3.77
CA SER A 106 36.51 -2.32 4.52
C SER A 106 36.02 -1.17 3.65
N VAL A 107 34.90 -0.57 4.08
CA VAL A 107 34.28 0.59 3.43
C VAL A 107 34.00 1.65 4.47
N VAL A 108 34.53 2.85 4.28
CA VAL A 108 34.21 4.03 5.08
C VAL A 108 33.13 4.84 4.36
N VAL A 109 31.99 5.05 5.02
CA VAL A 109 30.95 5.97 4.56
C VAL A 109 31.33 7.39 4.95
N LYS A 110 31.47 8.27 3.96
CA LYS A 110 31.86 9.66 4.15
C LYS A 110 30.66 10.52 4.54
N GLY A 111 30.93 11.60 5.27
CA GLY A 111 29.92 12.62 5.58
C GLY A 111 28.87 12.20 6.61
N VAL A 112 29.03 11.05 7.27
CA VAL A 112 28.18 10.66 8.40
C VAL A 112 28.75 11.29 9.67
N ALA A 113 28.13 12.40 10.10
CA ALA A 113 28.45 13.03 11.38
C ALA A 113 27.89 12.19 12.54
N ASP A 114 28.50 12.31 13.72
CA ASP A 114 27.97 11.81 15.00
C ASP A 114 27.91 10.28 15.19
N THR A 115 28.65 9.52 14.39
CA THR A 115 28.89 8.08 14.66
C THR A 115 30.36 7.72 14.45
N GLN A 116 30.89 6.84 15.31
CA GLN A 116 32.20 6.20 15.13
C GLN A 116 32.10 4.89 14.32
N PHE A 117 30.88 4.50 13.92
CA PHE A 117 30.56 3.22 13.28
C PHE A 117 30.31 3.36 11.76
N ASN A 118 30.73 4.48 11.16
CA ASN A 118 30.62 4.71 9.71
C ASN A 118 31.62 3.89 8.87
N THR A 119 32.45 3.06 9.52
CA THR A 119 33.38 2.14 8.85
C THR A 119 32.86 0.72 9.02
N TRP A 120 32.55 0.09 7.90
CA TRP A 120 32.18 -1.31 7.83
C TRP A 120 33.40 -2.16 7.44
N HIS A 121 33.56 -3.30 8.09
CA HIS A 121 34.46 -4.37 7.67
C HIS A 121 33.64 -5.58 7.26
N TYR A 122 34.15 -6.37 6.32
CA TYR A 122 33.46 -7.58 5.88
C TYR A 122 33.07 -8.49 7.06
N GLY A 123 31.79 -8.83 7.15
CA GLY A 123 31.20 -9.62 8.23
C GLY A 123 30.79 -8.84 9.49
N ASP A 124 30.86 -7.50 9.51
CA ASP A 124 30.33 -6.69 10.60
C ASP A 124 28.79 -6.77 10.66
N GLU A 125 28.25 -6.99 11.86
CA GLU A 125 26.81 -7.03 12.12
C GLU A 125 26.19 -5.62 12.07
N PRO A 126 25.05 -5.41 11.39
CA PRO A 126 24.41 -4.11 11.24
C PRO A 126 23.56 -3.73 12.47
N LYS A 127 24.22 -3.48 13.60
CA LYS A 127 23.58 -3.27 14.92
C LYS A 127 22.57 -2.11 14.99
N HIS A 128 22.71 -1.10 14.14
CA HIS A 128 21.80 0.04 14.08
C HIS A 128 21.00 0.13 12.77
N ASN A 129 20.79 -1.00 12.09
CA ASN A 129 19.86 -1.11 10.97
C ASN A 129 18.46 -0.64 11.40
N LEU A 130 17.76 0.07 10.52
CA LEU A 130 16.41 0.58 10.79
C LEU A 130 15.31 -0.44 10.50
N LYS A 131 15.71 -1.68 10.19
CA LYS A 131 14.91 -2.86 9.88
C LYS A 131 14.04 -2.68 8.64
N GLY A 132 13.52 -3.79 8.13
CA GLY A 132 12.60 -3.86 7.00
C GLY A 132 11.26 -4.41 7.49
N THR A 133 10.92 -5.63 7.07
CA THR A 133 9.70 -6.32 7.49
C THR A 133 10.02 -7.77 7.86
N ALA A 134 9.02 -8.59 8.14
CA ALA A 134 9.16 -10.03 8.33
C ALA A 134 8.32 -10.78 7.30
N ARG A 135 8.65 -12.06 7.08
CA ARG A 135 7.91 -12.94 6.17
C ARG A 135 6.42 -13.06 6.53
N THR A 136 6.12 -13.20 7.81
CA THR A 136 4.76 -13.35 8.31
C THR A 136 4.66 -12.99 9.80
N LEU A 137 3.44 -12.66 10.24
CA LEU A 137 3.00 -12.45 11.61
C LEU A 137 2.04 -13.57 12.06
N ASP A 138 2.08 -14.73 11.41
CA ASP A 138 1.30 -15.89 11.84
C ASP A 138 1.55 -16.19 13.32
N GLU A 139 0.45 -16.33 14.06
CA GLU A 139 0.44 -16.62 15.49
C GLU A 139 1.13 -15.55 16.37
N ALA A 140 1.51 -14.40 15.79
CA ALA A 140 2.12 -13.31 16.55
C ALA A 140 1.10 -12.63 17.46
N ASN A 141 1.52 -12.36 18.70
CA ASN A 141 0.81 -11.52 19.66
C ASN A 141 1.69 -10.31 19.98
N GLY A 142 1.62 -9.28 19.14
CA GLY A 142 2.50 -8.12 19.21
C GLY A 142 3.86 -8.32 18.53
N GLU A 143 4.88 -7.70 19.10
CA GLU A 143 6.20 -7.52 18.49
C GLU A 143 6.93 -8.84 18.21
N ILE A 144 7.53 -8.92 17.02
CA ILE A 144 8.48 -9.97 16.62
C ILE A 144 9.74 -9.35 16.01
N PRO A 145 10.87 -10.08 15.96
CA PRO A 145 12.05 -9.61 15.22
C PRO A 145 11.75 -9.39 13.73
N LEU A 146 12.24 -8.26 13.21
CA LEU A 146 12.18 -7.92 11.78
C LEU A 146 13.53 -8.18 11.09
N ASP A 147 13.49 -8.50 9.81
CA ASP A 147 14.67 -8.61 8.96
C ASP A 147 15.28 -7.23 8.70
N ASP A 148 16.54 -7.19 8.24
CA ASP A 148 17.23 -5.94 7.94
C ASP A 148 16.66 -5.26 6.68
N GLY A 149 16.62 -3.92 6.72
CA GLY A 149 16.36 -3.08 5.55
C GLY A 149 17.65 -2.61 4.88
N VAL A 150 17.52 -1.78 3.83
CA VAL A 150 18.69 -1.21 3.11
C VAL A 150 19.23 0.09 3.72
N ILE A 151 18.76 0.47 4.92
CA ILE A 151 19.16 1.71 5.61
C ILE A 151 19.48 1.48 7.09
N SER A 152 20.34 2.34 7.65
CA SER A 152 20.87 2.22 9.01
C SER A 152 21.29 3.58 9.58
N ARG A 153 21.29 3.71 10.90
CA ARG A 153 21.84 4.90 11.58
C ARG A 153 23.36 4.99 11.48
N ASP A 154 24.05 3.87 11.25
CA ASP A 154 25.50 3.83 11.01
C ASP A 154 25.88 4.28 9.59
N GLY A 155 24.88 4.46 8.73
CA GLY A 155 25.04 4.95 7.37
C GLY A 155 25.29 3.88 6.32
N TRP A 156 25.26 2.60 6.71
CA TRP A 156 25.44 1.49 5.79
C TRP A 156 24.52 0.29 6.06
N ALA A 157 24.22 -0.46 5.00
CA ALA A 157 23.57 -1.76 5.03
C ALA A 157 24.21 -2.69 3.99
N VAL A 158 24.04 -4.00 4.16
CA VAL A 158 24.56 -5.02 3.24
C VAL A 158 23.43 -5.95 2.83
N LEU A 159 23.39 -6.29 1.55
CA LEU A 159 22.41 -7.21 0.96
C LEU A 159 23.16 -8.33 0.24
N ASP A 160 22.96 -9.57 0.67
CA ASP A 160 23.66 -10.76 0.15
C ASP A 160 22.83 -11.46 -0.93
N ASP A 161 23.37 -11.60 -2.13
CA ASP A 161 22.75 -12.25 -3.30
C ASP A 161 23.38 -13.62 -3.62
N SER A 162 24.38 -14.06 -2.84
CA SER A 162 25.24 -15.23 -3.14
C SER A 162 24.46 -16.52 -3.38
N ALA A 163 23.33 -16.70 -2.67
CA ALA A 163 22.52 -17.91 -2.71
C ALA A 163 21.33 -17.83 -3.70
N ALA A 164 21.12 -16.69 -4.36
CA ALA A 164 19.96 -16.50 -5.23
C ALA A 164 20.10 -17.29 -6.53
N ASN A 165 19.00 -17.94 -6.95
CA ASN A 165 18.90 -18.50 -8.30
C ASN A 165 18.90 -17.40 -9.36
N VAL A 166 19.32 -17.76 -10.56
CA VAL A 166 19.27 -16.91 -11.75
C VAL A 166 17.98 -17.12 -12.53
N ILE A 167 17.59 -16.11 -13.30
CA ILE A 167 16.46 -16.21 -14.23
C ILE A 167 17.00 -15.98 -15.63
N VAL A 168 16.77 -16.93 -16.52
CA VAL A 168 17.38 -16.97 -17.85
C VAL A 168 16.35 -17.35 -18.91
N GLU A 169 16.59 -16.96 -20.16
CA GLU A 169 15.87 -17.57 -21.29
C GLU A 169 16.25 -19.06 -21.38
N ALA A 170 15.24 -19.93 -21.28
CA ALA A 170 15.39 -21.38 -21.28
C ALA A 170 14.17 -22.02 -21.94
N TYR A 171 14.27 -22.34 -23.23
CA TYR A 171 13.21 -22.98 -24.02
C TYR A 171 13.12 -24.49 -23.78
N GLU A 172 14.07 -25.07 -23.04
CA GLU A 172 14.10 -26.47 -22.63
C GLU A 172 14.57 -26.56 -21.17
N VAL A 173 13.88 -27.36 -20.35
CA VAL A 173 14.24 -27.64 -18.96
C VAL A 173 14.18 -29.15 -18.75
N ASN A 174 15.25 -29.75 -18.23
CA ASN A 174 15.35 -31.20 -18.01
C ASN A 174 15.04 -32.07 -19.24
N GLY A 175 15.42 -31.63 -20.45
CA GLY A 175 15.17 -32.39 -21.69
C GLY A 175 13.77 -32.23 -22.26
N LYS A 176 12.94 -31.37 -21.67
CA LYS A 176 11.55 -31.13 -22.09
C LYS A 176 11.34 -29.68 -22.55
N PRO A 177 10.48 -29.44 -23.55
CA PRO A 177 10.13 -28.07 -23.94
C PRO A 177 9.57 -27.27 -22.76
N ASN A 178 10.04 -26.04 -22.59
CA ASN A 178 9.49 -25.09 -21.63
C ASN A 178 8.60 -24.07 -22.37
N PRO A 179 7.27 -24.11 -22.20
CA PRO A 179 6.35 -23.20 -22.88
C PRO A 179 6.49 -21.75 -22.41
N LEU A 180 7.07 -21.49 -21.23
CA LEU A 180 7.26 -20.13 -20.73
C LEU A 180 8.45 -19.42 -21.41
N GLY A 181 9.40 -20.15 -22.00
CA GLY A 181 10.59 -19.60 -22.68
C GLY A 181 11.65 -18.99 -21.75
N ALA A 182 11.34 -18.69 -20.50
CA ALA A 182 12.29 -18.34 -19.44
C ALA A 182 12.09 -19.23 -18.21
N TRP A 183 13.13 -19.37 -17.38
CA TRP A 183 13.11 -20.25 -16.22
C TRP A 183 14.06 -19.78 -15.10
N VAL A 184 13.77 -20.21 -13.87
CA VAL A 184 14.59 -19.95 -12.69
C VAL A 184 15.52 -21.15 -12.44
N MET A 185 16.83 -20.93 -12.44
CA MET A 185 17.85 -21.99 -12.38
C MET A 185 18.88 -21.71 -11.28
N PRO A 186 19.47 -22.74 -10.66
CA PRO A 186 20.62 -22.54 -9.78
C PRO A 186 21.78 -21.91 -10.55
N ARG A 187 22.60 -21.12 -9.85
CA ARG A 187 23.91 -20.70 -10.34
C ARG A 187 24.75 -21.94 -10.67
N ASP A 188 25.55 -21.88 -11.73
CA ASP A 188 26.41 -22.99 -12.17
C ASP A 188 27.75 -23.07 -11.41
N HIS A 189 28.06 -22.03 -10.62
CA HIS A 189 29.21 -21.95 -9.73
C HIS A 189 28.82 -21.32 -8.38
N ALA A 190 29.68 -21.50 -7.38
CA ALA A 190 29.54 -20.84 -6.07
C ALA A 190 30.41 -19.58 -6.04
N GLU A 191 29.84 -18.49 -5.53
CA GLU A 191 30.55 -17.23 -5.31
C GLU A 191 30.01 -16.52 -4.06
N THR A 192 30.77 -15.57 -3.54
CA THR A 192 30.28 -14.53 -2.64
C THR A 192 29.88 -13.34 -3.50
N ASP A 193 28.64 -12.87 -3.38
CA ASP A 193 28.07 -11.77 -4.17
C ASP A 193 27.15 -10.94 -3.29
N PHE A 194 27.57 -9.72 -2.94
CA PHE A 194 26.78 -8.84 -2.08
C PHE A 194 26.87 -7.37 -2.48
N TYR A 195 25.90 -6.60 -2.01
CA TYR A 195 25.75 -5.18 -2.29
C TYR A 195 25.90 -4.39 -1.01
N PHE A 196 26.81 -3.42 -1.02
CA PHE A 196 27.01 -2.48 0.06
C PHE A 196 26.26 -1.17 -0.24
N PHE A 197 25.29 -0.85 0.60
CA PHE A 197 24.53 0.40 0.57
C PHE A 197 25.16 1.37 1.57
N GLY A 198 25.89 2.38 1.10
CA GLY A 198 26.59 3.36 1.94
C GLY A 198 26.06 4.79 1.75
N TYR A 199 24.76 4.97 1.99
CA TYR A 199 24.06 6.24 1.74
C TYR A 199 24.14 7.23 2.92
N GLY A 200 24.74 6.83 4.04
CA GLY A 200 24.69 7.64 5.25
C GLY A 200 23.25 7.79 5.72
N ARG A 201 22.80 9.03 5.84
CA ARG A 201 21.44 9.40 6.23
C ARG A 201 20.53 9.74 5.05
N ARG A 202 20.96 9.49 3.81
CA ARG A 202 20.16 9.70 2.59
C ARG A 202 19.24 8.49 2.35
N TYR A 203 18.31 8.26 3.28
CA TYR A 203 17.49 7.04 3.33
C TYR A 203 16.60 6.86 2.10
N THR A 204 15.98 7.94 1.65
CA THR A 204 15.15 7.94 0.44
C THR A 204 15.93 7.50 -0.79
N GLU A 205 17.15 8.03 -0.98
CA GLU A 205 18.01 7.67 -2.12
C GLU A 205 18.41 6.19 -2.08
N ALA A 206 18.68 5.64 -0.89
CA ALA A 206 19.03 4.23 -0.72
C ALA A 206 17.90 3.30 -1.17
N VAL A 207 16.65 3.60 -0.78
CA VAL A 207 15.47 2.81 -1.16
C VAL A 207 15.16 2.99 -2.66
N GLN A 208 15.31 4.21 -3.20
CA GLN A 208 15.15 4.45 -4.64
C GLN A 208 16.18 3.68 -5.47
N ASP A 209 17.44 3.61 -5.04
CA ASP A 209 18.45 2.81 -5.74
C ASP A 209 18.25 1.30 -5.51
N PHE A 210 17.67 0.89 -4.38
CA PHE A 210 17.17 -0.48 -4.21
C PHE A 210 16.07 -0.81 -5.23
N TYR A 211 15.11 0.07 -5.50
CA TYR A 211 14.14 -0.13 -6.58
C TYR A 211 14.79 -0.15 -7.98
N LYS A 212 15.87 0.59 -8.23
CA LYS A 212 16.60 0.45 -9.49
C LYS A 212 17.25 -0.92 -9.59
N LEU A 213 17.95 -1.35 -8.53
CA LEU A 213 18.67 -2.62 -8.42
C LEU A 213 17.74 -3.84 -8.55
N ALA A 214 16.71 -3.87 -7.71
CA ALA A 214 15.77 -4.95 -7.55
C ALA A 214 14.48 -4.74 -8.37
N GLY A 215 14.43 -3.76 -9.27
CA GLY A 215 13.24 -3.47 -10.09
C GLY A 215 12.17 -2.64 -9.35
N PRO A 216 11.38 -1.84 -10.07
CA PRO A 216 10.42 -0.92 -9.46
C PRO A 216 9.24 -1.65 -8.82
N THR A 217 8.57 -0.99 -7.88
CA THR A 217 7.23 -1.39 -7.47
C THR A 217 6.25 -1.09 -8.61
N PRO A 218 5.39 -2.04 -9.02
CA PRO A 218 4.45 -1.77 -10.09
C PRO A 218 3.31 -0.88 -9.61
N LEU A 219 2.67 -0.17 -10.54
CA LEU A 219 1.45 0.56 -10.27
C LEU A 219 0.32 -0.43 -9.97
N LEU A 220 -0.46 -0.20 -8.92
CA LEU A 220 -1.63 -1.03 -8.61
C LEU A 220 -2.88 -0.59 -9.38
N PRO A 221 -3.82 -1.50 -9.70
CA PRO A 221 -5.11 -1.10 -10.23
C PRO A 221 -5.91 -0.39 -9.13
N ARG A 222 -6.73 0.58 -9.51
CA ARG A 222 -7.44 1.46 -8.55
C ARG A 222 -8.29 0.71 -7.52
N PHE A 223 -8.93 -0.40 -7.92
CA PHE A 223 -9.74 -1.22 -7.02
C PHE A 223 -8.94 -1.78 -5.84
N ALA A 224 -7.64 -2.00 -6.00
CA ALA A 224 -6.79 -2.54 -4.95
C ALA A 224 -6.65 -1.57 -3.76
N LEU A 225 -6.81 -0.26 -4.01
CA LEU A 225 -6.67 0.77 -2.99
C LEU A 225 -7.96 0.99 -2.17
N GLY A 226 -9.09 0.41 -2.57
CA GLY A 226 -10.36 0.51 -1.87
C GLY A 226 -10.46 -0.42 -0.64
N ASN A 227 -11.69 -0.68 -0.19
CA ASN A 227 -11.97 -1.60 0.92
C ASN A 227 -12.14 -3.03 0.39
N TRP A 228 -11.47 -3.99 1.01
CA TRP A 228 -11.58 -5.41 0.68
C TRP A 228 -12.35 -6.13 1.77
N TRP A 229 -13.37 -6.90 1.38
CA TRP A 229 -14.05 -7.82 2.29
C TRP A 229 -13.42 -9.21 2.14
N SER A 230 -12.87 -9.71 3.24
CA SER A 230 -12.40 -11.09 3.38
C SER A 230 -12.85 -11.66 4.71
N ARG A 231 -13.08 -12.96 4.75
CA ARG A 231 -13.24 -13.74 5.97
C ARG A 231 -13.06 -15.21 5.60
N TYR A 232 -12.27 -15.95 6.38
CA TYR A 232 -12.32 -17.40 6.31
C TYR A 232 -13.68 -17.81 6.87
N TYR A 233 -14.67 -18.06 6.01
CA TYR A 233 -16.01 -18.43 6.45
C TYR A 233 -16.77 -19.14 5.35
N ARG A 234 -17.56 -20.12 5.76
CA ARG A 234 -18.34 -20.98 4.88
C ARG A 234 -19.61 -20.30 4.37
N TYR A 235 -19.44 -19.28 3.54
CA TYR A 235 -20.56 -18.61 2.89
C TYR A 235 -21.16 -19.48 1.78
N THR A 236 -22.49 -19.56 1.73
CA THR A 236 -23.16 -19.87 0.47
C THR A 236 -23.13 -18.66 -0.47
N GLN A 237 -23.25 -18.92 -1.77
CA GLN A 237 -23.38 -17.89 -2.81
C GLN A 237 -24.42 -16.81 -2.44
N ASP A 238 -25.61 -17.21 -2.01
CA ASP A 238 -26.70 -16.28 -1.66
C ASP A 238 -26.38 -15.46 -0.41
N GLU A 239 -25.79 -16.07 0.62
CA GLU A 239 -25.41 -15.36 1.85
C GLU A 239 -24.34 -14.30 1.57
N TYR A 240 -23.35 -14.62 0.74
CA TYR A 240 -22.29 -13.69 0.37
C TYR A 240 -22.85 -12.51 -0.43
N LEU A 241 -23.72 -12.76 -1.42
CA LEU A 241 -24.35 -11.69 -2.21
C LEU A 241 -25.26 -10.81 -1.36
N GLN A 242 -26.04 -11.40 -0.44
CA GLN A 242 -26.88 -10.65 0.50
C GLN A 242 -26.06 -9.78 1.45
N LEU A 243 -24.87 -10.24 1.85
CA LEU A 243 -23.93 -9.47 2.65
C LEU A 243 -23.41 -8.25 1.88
N MET A 244 -22.99 -8.43 0.62
CA MET A 244 -22.57 -7.32 -0.25
C MET A 244 -23.72 -6.32 -0.46
N ASP A 245 -24.94 -6.80 -0.67
CA ASP A 245 -26.13 -5.96 -0.79
C ASP A 245 -26.45 -5.19 0.50
N ARG A 246 -26.13 -5.76 1.66
CA ARG A 246 -26.28 -5.07 2.94
C ARG A 246 -25.27 -3.95 3.08
N PHE A 247 -23.99 -4.19 2.80
CA PHE A 247 -22.98 -3.11 2.82
C PHE A 247 -23.39 -1.95 1.93
N LYS A 248 -23.85 -2.25 0.72
CA LYS A 248 -24.38 -1.27 -0.21
C LYS A 248 -25.57 -0.47 0.35
N ARG A 249 -26.56 -1.13 0.96
CA ARG A 249 -27.71 -0.46 1.60
C ARG A 249 -27.30 0.44 2.78
N GLU A 250 -26.27 0.05 3.52
CA GLU A 250 -25.70 0.81 4.63
C GLU A 250 -24.76 1.93 4.13
N GLY A 251 -24.57 2.06 2.81
CA GLY A 251 -23.68 3.05 2.20
C GLY A 251 -22.21 2.80 2.52
N ILE A 252 -21.80 1.54 2.65
CA ILE A 252 -20.42 1.13 2.96
C ILE A 252 -19.79 0.59 1.66
N PRO A 253 -18.79 1.30 1.10
CA PRO A 253 -18.19 0.91 -0.16
C PRO A 253 -17.22 -0.26 0.00
N PHE A 254 -17.25 -1.20 -0.93
CA PHE A 254 -16.22 -2.23 -1.10
C PHE A 254 -15.83 -2.31 -2.58
N THR A 255 -14.60 -2.69 -2.84
CA THR A 255 -14.05 -2.79 -4.21
C THR A 255 -13.59 -4.20 -4.55
N THR A 256 -13.35 -5.02 -3.53
CA THR A 256 -12.82 -6.38 -3.66
C THR A 256 -13.55 -7.34 -2.74
N SER A 257 -13.98 -8.46 -3.31
CA SER A 257 -14.49 -9.66 -2.64
C SER A 257 -13.41 -10.73 -2.64
N VAL A 258 -13.01 -11.13 -1.45
CA VAL A 258 -12.00 -12.16 -1.23
C VAL A 258 -12.71 -13.40 -0.68
N ILE A 259 -12.79 -14.44 -1.49
CA ILE A 259 -13.43 -15.70 -1.11
C ILE A 259 -12.34 -16.66 -0.66
N ASP A 260 -12.42 -17.04 0.61
CA ASP A 260 -11.48 -17.94 1.25
C ASP A 260 -11.79 -19.42 0.96
N MET A 261 -11.02 -20.33 1.56
CA MET A 261 -11.00 -21.80 1.40
C MET A 261 -12.30 -22.49 0.97
N ASP A 262 -13.43 -22.11 1.56
CA ASP A 262 -14.71 -22.77 1.34
C ASP A 262 -15.27 -22.61 -0.09
N TRP A 263 -14.64 -21.83 -0.98
CA TRP A 263 -15.01 -21.84 -2.40
C TRP A 263 -14.76 -23.20 -3.06
N HIS A 264 -13.75 -23.95 -2.61
CA HIS A 264 -13.43 -25.30 -3.10
C HIS A 264 -13.85 -26.39 -2.12
N ARG A 265 -13.82 -27.65 -2.57
CA ARG A 265 -14.18 -28.81 -1.74
C ARG A 265 -13.16 -28.99 -0.59
N VAL A 266 -13.56 -28.66 0.64
CA VAL A 266 -12.73 -28.82 1.85
C VAL A 266 -13.16 -30.03 2.68
N ASP A 267 -14.45 -30.11 3.04
CA ASP A 267 -14.95 -31.13 3.99
C ASP A 267 -15.43 -32.43 3.33
N ASP A 268 -15.87 -32.37 2.07
CA ASP A 268 -16.45 -33.50 1.32
C ASP A 268 -15.40 -34.18 0.43
N VAL A 269 -14.22 -34.44 1.01
CA VAL A 269 -13.11 -35.14 0.34
C VAL A 269 -12.95 -36.52 0.96
N ASP A 270 -12.97 -37.57 0.14
CA ASP A 270 -12.69 -38.93 0.60
C ASP A 270 -11.27 -38.95 1.23
N PRO A 271 -11.13 -39.34 2.51
CA PRO A 271 -9.84 -39.35 3.19
C PRO A 271 -8.74 -40.15 2.47
N LYS A 272 -9.08 -41.06 1.55
CA LYS A 272 -8.09 -41.74 0.70
C LYS A 272 -7.27 -40.77 -0.16
N TYR A 273 -7.79 -39.59 -0.47
CA TYR A 273 -7.12 -38.54 -1.25
C TYR A 273 -6.37 -37.52 -0.39
N GLY A 274 -6.44 -37.63 0.94
CA GLY A 274 -5.78 -36.74 1.88
C GLY A 274 -6.70 -35.64 2.40
N SER A 275 -6.14 -34.45 2.62
CA SER A 275 -6.86 -33.28 3.12
C SER A 275 -7.47 -32.48 1.97
N GLY A 276 -8.66 -31.92 2.15
CA GLY A 276 -9.24 -30.94 1.23
C GLY A 276 -8.66 -29.53 1.37
N TRP A 277 -7.53 -29.36 2.08
CA TRP A 277 -6.89 -28.06 2.31
C TRP A 277 -6.31 -27.45 1.02
N THR A 278 -5.89 -28.27 0.06
CA THR A 278 -5.57 -27.81 -1.30
C THR A 278 -6.72 -28.21 -2.21
N GLY A 279 -7.28 -27.26 -2.96
CA GLY A 279 -8.27 -27.59 -3.98
C GLY A 279 -8.40 -26.56 -5.09
N TYR A 280 -8.97 -27.02 -6.21
CA TYR A 280 -9.16 -26.24 -7.45
C TYR A 280 -10.57 -26.42 -8.06
N SER A 281 -11.43 -27.17 -7.39
CA SER A 281 -12.79 -27.49 -7.82
C SER A 281 -13.81 -26.86 -6.89
N TRP A 282 -14.70 -26.06 -7.46
CA TRP A 282 -15.77 -25.38 -6.74
C TRP A 282 -16.62 -26.37 -5.90
N ASP A 283 -16.89 -26.00 -4.64
CA ASP A 283 -17.90 -26.67 -3.81
C ASP A 283 -19.29 -26.28 -4.32
N LYS A 284 -19.90 -27.18 -5.11
CA LYS A 284 -21.23 -26.97 -5.70
C LYS A 284 -22.37 -26.99 -4.67
N GLN A 285 -22.12 -27.36 -3.40
CA GLN A 285 -23.12 -27.23 -2.34
C GLN A 285 -23.23 -25.77 -1.88
N LEU A 286 -22.10 -25.05 -1.85
CA LEU A 286 -22.04 -23.64 -1.44
C LEU A 286 -22.21 -22.68 -2.63
N PHE A 287 -21.61 -23.02 -3.77
CA PHE A 287 -21.62 -22.23 -5.01
C PHE A 287 -22.17 -23.08 -6.17
N PRO A 288 -23.47 -23.43 -6.16
CA PRO A 288 -24.08 -24.25 -7.20
C PRO A 288 -24.00 -23.59 -8.59
N ASP A 289 -24.01 -22.26 -8.65
CA ASP A 289 -23.85 -21.46 -9.86
C ASP A 289 -22.78 -20.37 -9.67
N HIS A 290 -21.55 -20.81 -9.42
CA HIS A 290 -20.35 -19.98 -9.27
C HIS A 290 -20.11 -18.95 -10.40
N GLU A 291 -20.44 -19.27 -11.66
CA GLU A 291 -20.31 -18.30 -12.77
C GLU A 291 -21.32 -17.16 -12.60
N ALA A 292 -22.57 -17.47 -12.22
CA ALA A 292 -23.54 -16.44 -11.88
C ALA A 292 -23.11 -15.64 -10.64
N PHE A 293 -22.55 -16.30 -9.62
CA PHE A 293 -22.01 -15.62 -8.45
C PHE A 293 -20.94 -14.58 -8.80
N LEU A 294 -19.94 -14.96 -9.60
CA LEU A 294 -18.85 -14.06 -10.01
C LEU A 294 -19.37 -12.89 -10.85
N ARG A 295 -20.25 -13.17 -11.83
CA ARG A 295 -20.89 -12.11 -12.63
C ARG A 295 -21.70 -11.15 -11.74
N ASP A 296 -22.45 -11.66 -10.78
CA ASP A 296 -23.25 -10.86 -9.86
C ASP A 296 -22.37 -9.98 -8.93
N LEU A 297 -21.16 -10.41 -8.59
CA LEU A 297 -20.16 -9.56 -7.91
C LEU A 297 -19.66 -8.45 -8.84
N HIS A 298 -19.34 -8.77 -10.10
CA HIS A 298 -18.89 -7.78 -11.08
C HIS A 298 -19.97 -6.73 -11.37
N GLU A 299 -21.24 -7.12 -11.50
CA GLU A 299 -22.39 -6.21 -11.66
C GLU A 299 -22.55 -5.26 -10.45
N ARG A 300 -22.00 -5.62 -9.28
CA ARG A 300 -21.94 -4.77 -8.07
C ARG A 300 -20.69 -3.90 -8.01
N GLY A 301 -19.84 -3.92 -9.04
CA GLY A 301 -18.57 -3.18 -9.11
C GLY A 301 -17.47 -3.80 -8.25
N LEU A 302 -17.58 -5.08 -7.89
CA LEU A 302 -16.60 -5.77 -7.03
C LEU A 302 -15.69 -6.64 -7.87
N LYS A 303 -14.40 -6.62 -7.58
CA LYS A 303 -13.43 -7.59 -8.09
C LYS A 303 -13.42 -8.85 -7.22
N ALA A 304 -13.25 -10.02 -7.82
CA ALA A 304 -13.29 -11.30 -7.12
C ALA A 304 -11.90 -11.97 -7.12
N THR A 305 -11.47 -12.43 -5.95
CA THR A 305 -10.27 -13.27 -5.82
C THR A 305 -10.57 -14.50 -4.97
N LEU A 306 -9.90 -15.60 -5.29
CA LEU A 306 -9.99 -16.87 -4.60
C LEU A 306 -8.68 -17.15 -3.86
N ASN A 307 -8.81 -17.61 -2.62
CA ASN A 307 -7.70 -18.14 -1.85
C ASN A 307 -7.27 -19.51 -2.40
N VAL A 308 -5.99 -19.68 -2.69
CA VAL A 308 -5.41 -20.95 -3.12
C VAL A 308 -4.24 -21.36 -2.22
N HIS A 309 -4.24 -22.61 -1.81
CA HIS A 309 -3.22 -23.24 -0.99
C HIS A 309 -2.50 -24.35 -1.80
N PRO A 310 -1.61 -24.04 -2.74
CA PRO A 310 -1.20 -25.02 -3.75
C PRO A 310 -0.27 -26.14 -3.24
N ARG A 311 -0.11 -26.31 -1.92
CA ARG A 311 0.89 -27.17 -1.26
C ARG A 311 0.84 -28.64 -1.64
N ASP A 312 -0.34 -29.22 -1.69
CA ASP A 312 -0.49 -30.67 -1.88
C ASP A 312 -0.62 -31.08 -3.36
N GLY A 313 -0.51 -30.12 -4.29
CA GLY A 313 -0.65 -30.37 -5.72
C GLY A 313 -2.11 -30.66 -6.10
N VAL A 314 -2.33 -31.52 -7.11
CA VAL A 314 -3.67 -31.81 -7.65
C VAL A 314 -4.06 -33.26 -7.35
N ARG A 315 -5.17 -33.44 -6.64
CA ARG A 315 -5.68 -34.75 -6.20
C ARG A 315 -6.73 -35.31 -7.16
N ALA A 316 -6.95 -36.62 -7.15
CA ALA A 316 -7.79 -37.30 -8.14
C ALA A 316 -9.29 -36.94 -8.13
N PHE A 317 -9.77 -36.31 -7.06
CA PHE A 317 -11.16 -35.83 -6.98
C PHE A 317 -11.37 -34.46 -7.63
N GLU A 318 -10.29 -33.77 -8.00
CA GLU A 318 -10.35 -32.45 -8.66
C GLU A 318 -10.85 -32.59 -10.09
N ASP A 319 -11.68 -31.63 -10.52
CA ASP A 319 -12.34 -31.63 -11.83
C ASP A 319 -11.32 -31.66 -12.99
N ASP A 320 -10.16 -31.01 -12.82
CA ASP A 320 -9.10 -30.94 -13.82
C ASP A 320 -8.01 -32.01 -13.68
N TYR A 321 -8.10 -32.91 -12.69
CA TYR A 321 -7.03 -33.88 -12.39
C TYR A 321 -6.59 -34.72 -13.59
N GLU A 322 -7.53 -35.23 -14.38
CA GLU A 322 -7.22 -36.12 -15.51
C GLU A 322 -6.31 -35.40 -16.55
N ALA A 323 -6.55 -34.11 -16.78
CA ALA A 323 -5.75 -33.31 -17.69
C ALA A 323 -4.34 -33.06 -17.13
N VAL A 324 -4.25 -32.68 -15.85
CA VAL A 324 -2.98 -32.43 -15.17
C VAL A 324 -2.14 -33.70 -15.09
N ALA A 325 -2.73 -34.83 -14.66
CA ALA A 325 -2.06 -36.13 -14.54
C ALA A 325 -1.46 -36.56 -15.87
N LYS A 326 -2.23 -36.50 -16.96
CA LYS A 326 -1.72 -36.81 -18.31
C LYS A 326 -0.57 -35.90 -18.72
N ARG A 327 -0.64 -34.60 -18.40
CA ARG A 327 0.43 -33.63 -18.75
C ARG A 327 1.75 -33.98 -18.07
N VAL A 328 1.71 -34.38 -16.80
CA VAL A 328 2.91 -34.76 -16.05
C VAL A 328 3.33 -36.22 -16.26
N GLY A 329 2.57 -36.99 -17.04
CA GLY A 329 2.88 -38.39 -17.39
C GLY A 329 2.38 -39.43 -16.38
N ILE A 330 1.43 -39.08 -15.53
CA ILE A 330 0.72 -40.00 -14.62
C ILE A 330 -0.50 -40.58 -15.36
N ASP A 331 -0.73 -41.90 -15.22
CA ASP A 331 -1.95 -42.55 -15.73
C ASP A 331 -3.13 -42.21 -14.81
N PRO A 332 -4.14 -41.44 -15.26
CA PRO A 332 -5.24 -41.01 -14.38
C PRO A 332 -6.03 -42.18 -13.76
N ALA A 333 -5.98 -43.37 -14.37
CA ALA A 333 -6.67 -44.55 -13.83
C ALA A 333 -6.04 -45.07 -12.51
N THR A 334 -4.81 -44.65 -12.17
CA THR A 334 -4.18 -45.02 -10.90
C THR A 334 -4.67 -44.18 -9.73
N GLU A 335 -5.34 -43.05 -9.99
CA GLU A 335 -5.69 -42.03 -8.99
C GLU A 335 -4.48 -41.52 -8.19
N GLU A 336 -3.26 -41.68 -8.71
CA GLU A 336 -2.03 -41.17 -8.10
C GLU A 336 -2.02 -39.65 -8.09
N ALA A 337 -1.75 -39.04 -6.94
CA ALA A 337 -1.78 -37.59 -6.84
C ALA A 337 -0.64 -36.92 -7.63
N VAL A 338 -0.96 -35.79 -8.26
CA VAL A 338 0.06 -34.94 -8.89
C VAL A 338 0.65 -34.04 -7.83
N GLU A 339 1.89 -34.32 -7.42
CA GLU A 339 2.60 -33.51 -6.42
C GLU A 339 2.87 -32.08 -6.91
N PHE A 340 2.79 -31.11 -5.99
CA PHE A 340 3.11 -29.71 -6.28
C PHE A 340 4.60 -29.55 -6.63
N ASP A 341 4.90 -29.12 -7.86
CA ASP A 341 6.27 -29.01 -8.33
C ASP A 341 6.47 -27.86 -9.32
N LEU A 342 6.81 -26.68 -8.80
CA LEU A 342 7.14 -25.50 -9.60
C LEU A 342 8.51 -25.58 -10.31
N THR A 343 9.25 -26.69 -10.13
CA THR A 343 10.48 -26.95 -10.89
C THR A 343 10.23 -27.76 -12.16
N ASN A 344 8.98 -28.18 -12.39
CA ASN A 344 8.57 -28.95 -13.56
C ASN A 344 7.70 -28.09 -14.52
N PRO A 345 8.18 -27.75 -15.73
CA PRO A 345 7.41 -26.95 -16.69
C PRO A 345 6.06 -27.55 -17.08
N ASP A 346 5.96 -28.89 -17.15
CA ASP A 346 4.70 -29.57 -17.47
C ASP A 346 3.66 -29.35 -16.38
N PHE A 347 4.09 -29.37 -15.11
CA PHE A 347 3.22 -29.09 -13.97
C PHE A 347 2.82 -27.61 -13.96
N VAL A 348 3.78 -26.68 -14.11
CA VAL A 348 3.49 -25.24 -14.12
C VAL A 348 2.51 -24.86 -15.22
N SER A 349 2.68 -25.42 -16.42
CA SER A 349 1.73 -25.20 -17.52
C SER A 349 0.34 -25.76 -17.22
N ALA A 350 0.24 -27.00 -16.71
CA ALA A 350 -1.06 -27.57 -16.36
C ALA A 350 -1.73 -26.81 -15.19
N TYR A 351 -0.93 -26.34 -14.23
CA TYR A 351 -1.38 -25.53 -13.11
C TYR A 351 -2.00 -24.22 -13.61
N PHE A 352 -1.34 -23.49 -14.52
CA PHE A 352 -1.91 -22.28 -15.10
C PHE A 352 -3.12 -22.54 -15.99
N ASP A 353 -3.17 -23.64 -16.75
CA ASP A 353 -4.36 -24.01 -17.53
C ASP A 353 -5.63 -24.07 -16.64
N MET A 354 -5.52 -24.60 -15.40
CA MET A 354 -6.63 -24.60 -14.43
C MET A 354 -7.00 -23.19 -13.95
N HIS A 355 -6.00 -22.33 -13.69
CA HIS A 355 -6.24 -20.97 -13.22
C HIS A 355 -6.87 -20.13 -14.34
N HIS A 356 -6.42 -20.30 -15.59
CA HIS A 356 -6.97 -19.63 -16.76
C HIS A 356 -8.44 -19.99 -16.99
N ARG A 357 -8.86 -21.24 -16.71
CA ARG A 357 -10.27 -21.64 -16.72
C ARG A 357 -11.09 -20.82 -15.70
N MET A 358 -10.66 -20.79 -14.45
CA MET A 358 -11.37 -20.05 -13.38
C MET A 358 -11.35 -18.54 -13.60
N GLU A 359 -10.29 -18.02 -14.19
CA GLU A 359 -10.21 -16.65 -14.64
C GLU A 359 -11.17 -16.34 -15.79
N ALA A 360 -11.41 -17.29 -16.70
CA ALA A 360 -12.42 -17.17 -17.75
C ALA A 360 -13.85 -17.18 -17.18
N GLU A 361 -14.07 -17.90 -16.07
CA GLU A 361 -15.32 -17.93 -15.29
C GLU A 361 -15.58 -16.60 -14.55
N GLY A 362 -14.55 -15.82 -14.23
CA GLY A 362 -14.68 -14.49 -13.65
C GLY A 362 -13.75 -14.15 -12.48
N VAL A 363 -12.78 -15.00 -12.14
CA VAL A 363 -11.76 -14.65 -11.14
C VAL A 363 -10.84 -13.56 -11.71
N ASP A 364 -10.63 -12.48 -10.96
CA ASP A 364 -9.83 -11.33 -11.40
C ASP A 364 -8.34 -11.47 -11.06
N PHE A 365 -8.01 -12.05 -9.91
CA PHE A 365 -6.62 -12.29 -9.45
C PHE A 365 -6.59 -13.35 -8.34
N TRP A 366 -5.39 -13.75 -7.89
CA TRP A 366 -5.20 -14.88 -6.96
C TRP A 366 -4.60 -14.48 -5.62
N TRP A 367 -5.19 -15.02 -4.54
CA TRP A 367 -4.60 -15.01 -3.21
C TRP A 367 -3.80 -16.30 -2.99
N LEU A 368 -2.48 -16.17 -2.98
CA LEU A 368 -1.51 -17.25 -2.82
C LEU A 368 -1.15 -17.41 -1.33
N ASP A 369 -1.60 -18.48 -0.69
CA ASP A 369 -1.44 -18.69 0.74
C ASP A 369 -0.65 -19.96 1.09
N TRP A 370 -0.13 -20.00 2.32
CA TRP A 370 0.39 -21.18 3.03
C TRP A 370 1.62 -21.88 2.42
N GLN A 371 2.34 -21.18 1.55
CA GLN A 371 3.59 -21.64 0.91
C GLN A 371 4.86 -21.01 1.50
N GLN A 372 4.79 -20.55 2.74
CA GLN A 372 5.93 -19.95 3.43
C GLN A 372 6.87 -21.01 3.99
N GLY A 373 8.14 -20.97 3.57
CA GLY A 373 9.17 -21.83 4.15
C GLY A 373 9.14 -23.30 3.70
N GLY A 374 8.58 -23.58 2.52
CA GLY A 374 8.63 -24.91 1.90
C GLY A 374 9.98 -25.20 1.21
N VAL A 375 10.23 -26.48 0.93
CA VAL A 375 11.39 -26.94 0.15
C VAL A 375 10.90 -27.25 -1.26
N THR A 376 11.49 -26.61 -2.27
CA THR A 376 11.32 -27.03 -3.66
C THR A 376 12.34 -28.12 -4.01
N ARG A 377 12.16 -28.79 -5.15
CA ARG A 377 13.15 -29.76 -5.66
C ARG A 377 14.46 -29.08 -6.11
N GLN A 378 14.51 -27.75 -6.13
CA GLN A 378 15.64 -26.94 -6.54
C GLN A 378 16.27 -26.23 -5.32
N PRO A 379 17.54 -26.50 -4.99
CA PRO A 379 18.22 -25.79 -3.90
C PRO A 379 18.17 -24.27 -4.07
N GLY A 380 17.93 -23.55 -2.97
CA GLY A 380 17.89 -22.09 -2.95
C GLY A 380 16.61 -21.46 -3.53
N LEU A 381 15.71 -22.24 -4.16
CA LEU A 381 14.46 -21.71 -4.73
C LEU A 381 13.35 -21.70 -3.67
N ASP A 382 13.01 -20.50 -3.23
CA ASP A 382 11.88 -20.25 -2.32
C ASP A 382 10.54 -20.45 -3.06
N PRO A 383 9.64 -21.33 -2.57
CA PRO A 383 8.39 -21.66 -3.24
C PRO A 383 7.42 -20.47 -3.31
N LEU A 384 7.38 -19.62 -2.27
CA LEU A 384 6.51 -18.44 -2.25
C LEU A 384 6.99 -17.39 -3.25
N TRP A 385 8.30 -17.16 -3.31
CA TRP A 385 8.89 -16.22 -4.24
C TRP A 385 8.59 -16.63 -5.68
N VAL A 386 8.80 -17.91 -6.03
CA VAL A 386 8.57 -18.39 -7.40
C VAL A 386 7.09 -18.44 -7.75
N LEU A 387 6.21 -18.75 -6.78
CA LEU A 387 4.75 -18.60 -6.94
C LEU A 387 4.38 -17.17 -7.31
N ASN A 388 4.86 -16.20 -6.53
CA ASN A 388 4.58 -14.78 -6.75
C ASN A 388 5.10 -14.33 -8.12
N HIS A 389 6.33 -14.71 -8.47
CA HIS A 389 6.92 -14.40 -9.77
C HIS A 389 6.10 -14.98 -10.93
N LEU A 390 5.75 -16.26 -10.84
CA LEU A 390 5.00 -16.95 -11.90
C LEU A 390 3.59 -16.39 -12.07
N HIS A 391 2.82 -16.30 -10.98
CA HIS A 391 1.44 -15.78 -11.01
C HIS A 391 1.39 -14.31 -11.44
N TYR A 392 2.30 -13.47 -10.96
CA TYR A 392 2.32 -12.07 -11.33
C TYR A 392 2.56 -11.89 -12.83
N LEU A 393 3.56 -12.58 -13.39
CA LEU A 393 3.83 -12.50 -14.82
C LEU A 393 2.70 -13.11 -15.65
N ASP A 394 2.18 -14.26 -15.25
CA ASP A 394 1.05 -14.91 -15.94
C ASP A 394 -0.21 -14.04 -15.92
N SER A 395 -0.52 -13.35 -14.82
CA SER A 395 -1.66 -12.44 -14.74
C SER A 395 -1.57 -11.25 -15.71
N GLY A 396 -0.36 -10.92 -16.19
CA GLY A 396 -0.09 -9.90 -17.20
C GLY A 396 -0.05 -10.39 -18.64
N ARG A 397 -0.43 -11.64 -18.91
CA ARG A 397 -0.40 -12.22 -20.26
C ARG A 397 -1.37 -11.53 -21.21
N TYR A 398 -0.96 -11.39 -22.47
CA TYR A 398 -1.82 -10.98 -23.57
C TYR A 398 -2.50 -12.22 -24.15
N GLU A 399 -3.83 -12.24 -24.26
CA GLU A 399 -4.51 -13.24 -25.08
C GLU A 399 -4.14 -13.00 -26.54
N THR A 400 -3.23 -13.83 -27.08
CA THR A 400 -2.97 -13.81 -28.52
C THR A 400 -4.14 -14.45 -29.24
N SER A 401 -4.63 -13.77 -30.29
CA SER A 401 -5.77 -14.20 -31.10
C SER A 401 -5.73 -15.64 -31.65
N SER A 402 -4.60 -16.35 -31.54
CA SER A 402 -4.37 -17.75 -31.94
C SER A 402 -4.84 -18.80 -30.94
N GLU A 403 -5.20 -18.44 -29.70
CA GLU A 403 -5.77 -19.37 -28.70
C GLU A 403 -7.30 -19.51 -28.81
N ARG A 404 -7.92 -18.77 -29.75
CA ARG A 404 -9.29 -19.07 -30.17
C ARG A 404 -9.32 -20.46 -30.78
N ASN A 405 -9.96 -21.40 -30.08
CA ASN A 405 -10.42 -22.64 -30.66
C ASN A 405 -11.09 -22.33 -32.00
N VAL A 406 -10.53 -22.84 -33.09
CA VAL A 406 -11.03 -22.68 -34.47
C VAL A 406 -12.44 -23.31 -34.66
N ASN A 407 -13.04 -23.85 -33.59
CA ASN A 407 -14.38 -24.41 -33.57
C ASN A 407 -15.39 -23.59 -32.75
N GLU A 408 -14.99 -22.52 -32.06
CA GLU A 408 -15.94 -21.52 -31.55
C GLU A 408 -16.21 -20.49 -32.65
N ASN A 409 -16.88 -20.96 -33.70
CA ASN A 409 -17.75 -20.05 -34.41
C ASN A 409 -18.79 -19.59 -33.39
N CYS A 410 -18.78 -18.30 -33.05
CA CYS A 410 -19.93 -17.61 -32.46
C CYS A 410 -21.10 -17.57 -33.47
N GLU A 411 -21.47 -18.72 -34.05
CA GLU A 411 -22.74 -18.92 -34.70
C GLU A 411 -23.71 -19.36 -33.61
N CYS A 412 -24.60 -18.44 -33.26
CA CYS A 412 -25.74 -18.70 -32.40
C CYS A 412 -26.60 -19.83 -32.98
N GLU A 413 -26.42 -21.08 -32.52
CA GLU A 413 -27.32 -22.21 -32.83
C GLU A 413 -28.74 -22.01 -32.29
N LYS A 414 -28.99 -20.95 -31.50
CA LYS A 414 -30.32 -20.54 -31.03
C LYS A 414 -30.95 -19.36 -31.78
N CYS A 415 -30.31 -18.84 -32.84
CA CYS A 415 -30.82 -17.69 -33.60
C CYS A 415 -31.63 -18.10 -34.85
N ALA A 416 -31.92 -19.40 -35.00
CA ALA A 416 -32.67 -19.94 -36.14
C ALA A 416 -34.19 -20.11 -35.88
N GLU A 417 -34.80 -19.28 -35.03
CA GLU A 417 -36.26 -19.15 -35.00
C GLU A 417 -36.70 -17.75 -35.47
N PRO A 418 -37.44 -17.64 -36.59
CA PRO A 418 -37.92 -16.37 -37.08
C PRO A 418 -39.13 -15.91 -36.25
N GLY A 419 -38.89 -15.05 -35.26
CA GLY A 419 -39.97 -14.44 -34.50
C GLY A 419 -39.54 -13.56 -33.33
N ALA A 420 -39.48 -12.25 -33.58
CA ALA A 420 -39.55 -11.14 -32.61
C ALA A 420 -38.44 -11.02 -31.54
N ARG A 421 -37.32 -10.39 -31.92
CA ARG A 421 -36.55 -9.49 -31.04
C ARG A 421 -36.10 -8.26 -31.82
N ASP A 422 -36.03 -7.13 -31.14
CA ASP A 422 -35.71 -5.81 -31.71
C ASP A 422 -34.22 -5.74 -32.08
N GLU A 423 -33.88 -5.26 -33.29
CA GLU A 423 -32.49 -5.19 -33.79
C GLU A 423 -31.59 -4.34 -32.89
N HIS A 424 -32.18 -3.45 -32.07
CA HIS A 424 -31.48 -2.63 -31.11
C HIS A 424 -30.98 -3.41 -29.87
N GLU A 425 -31.75 -4.38 -29.35
CA GLU A 425 -31.33 -5.20 -28.20
C GLU A 425 -30.18 -6.15 -28.56
N MET A 426 -30.19 -6.67 -29.80
CA MET A 426 -29.12 -7.54 -30.32
C MET A 426 -27.79 -6.81 -30.48
N HIS A 427 -27.82 -5.55 -30.90
CA HIS A 427 -26.62 -4.73 -31.04
C HIS A 427 -26.05 -4.27 -29.70
N VAL A 428 -26.90 -4.02 -28.70
CA VAL A 428 -26.46 -3.74 -27.33
C VAL A 428 -25.80 -4.98 -26.71
N GLU A 429 -26.44 -6.16 -26.76
CA GLU A 429 -25.85 -7.41 -26.23
C GLU A 429 -24.54 -7.80 -26.94
N GLN A 430 -24.42 -7.60 -28.26
CA GLN A 430 -23.17 -7.84 -28.98
C GLN A 430 -22.10 -6.79 -28.66
N SER A 431 -22.49 -5.54 -28.38
CA SER A 431 -21.54 -4.50 -27.97
C SER A 431 -21.01 -4.73 -26.55
N GLU A 432 -21.86 -5.15 -25.61
CA GLU A 432 -21.48 -5.51 -24.24
C GLU A 432 -20.57 -6.74 -24.22
N ARG A 433 -20.84 -7.75 -25.06
CA ARG A 433 -19.94 -8.92 -25.20
C ARG A 433 -18.63 -8.60 -25.90
N ASN A 434 -18.62 -7.72 -26.89
CA ASN A 434 -17.38 -7.29 -27.53
C ASN A 434 -16.51 -6.45 -26.59
N VAL A 435 -17.10 -5.62 -25.71
CA VAL A 435 -16.39 -4.91 -24.63
C VAL A 435 -15.76 -5.90 -23.65
N SER A 436 -16.51 -6.91 -23.19
CA SER A 436 -16.02 -7.98 -22.33
C SER A 436 -14.81 -8.75 -22.92
N CYS A 437 -14.80 -8.98 -24.25
CA CYS A 437 -13.67 -9.63 -24.93
C CYS A 437 -12.46 -8.71 -25.15
N THR A 438 -12.66 -7.39 -25.32
CA THR A 438 -11.53 -6.43 -25.41
C THR A 438 -10.93 -6.06 -24.04
N GLU A 439 -11.72 -6.05 -22.97
CA GLU A 439 -11.24 -5.79 -21.60
C GLU A 439 -10.31 -6.90 -21.07
N ARG A 440 -10.47 -8.14 -21.55
CA ARG A 440 -9.59 -9.27 -21.18
C ARG A 440 -8.22 -9.24 -21.85
N ASN A 441 -8.02 -8.44 -22.89
CA ASN A 441 -6.77 -8.38 -23.65
C ASN A 441 -5.65 -7.52 -23.00
N ASN A 442 -5.89 -6.93 -21.82
CA ASN A 442 -4.94 -6.06 -21.10
C ASN A 442 -5.09 -6.23 -19.56
N ARG A 443 -4.96 -7.45 -19.05
CA ARG A 443 -5.09 -7.71 -17.61
C ARG A 443 -4.01 -7.00 -16.81
N TRP A 444 -4.43 -6.37 -15.71
CA TRP A 444 -3.54 -5.69 -14.78
C TRP A 444 -2.84 -6.71 -13.90
N PRO A 445 -1.50 -6.85 -13.99
CA PRO A 445 -0.79 -7.84 -13.20
C PRO A 445 -1.00 -7.60 -11.71
N LEU A 446 -1.50 -8.61 -11.00
CA LEU A 446 -1.76 -8.51 -9.56
C LEU A 446 -1.73 -9.90 -8.94
N THR A 447 -1.06 -9.99 -7.80
CA THR A 447 -1.13 -11.15 -6.92
C THR A 447 -1.54 -10.71 -5.53
N PHE A 448 -1.83 -11.64 -4.64
CA PHE A 448 -2.00 -11.32 -3.24
C PHE A 448 -1.33 -12.41 -2.38
N SER A 449 -0.26 -12.06 -1.66
CA SER A 449 0.65 -13.06 -1.05
C SER A 449 1.43 -12.49 0.14
N ARG A 450 2.24 -13.29 0.83
CA ARG A 450 3.14 -12.82 1.92
C ARG A 450 4.51 -12.38 1.39
N TYR A 451 5.29 -11.72 2.25
CA TYR A 451 6.63 -11.23 1.91
C TYR A 451 7.60 -12.42 1.71
N ALA A 452 8.17 -12.56 0.51
CA ALA A 452 9.08 -13.65 0.16
C ALA A 452 10.58 -13.25 0.18
N GLY A 453 10.90 -12.12 0.82
CA GLY A 453 12.25 -11.55 0.87
C GLY A 453 12.47 -10.38 -0.11
N PRO A 454 13.68 -9.79 -0.11
CA PRO A 454 14.00 -8.63 -0.93
C PRO A 454 13.75 -8.88 -2.43
N GLY A 455 13.14 -7.90 -3.11
CA GLY A 455 12.68 -8.04 -4.51
C GLY A 455 11.23 -8.47 -4.66
N SER A 456 10.57 -8.93 -3.59
CA SER A 456 9.15 -9.34 -3.63
C SER A 456 8.18 -8.18 -3.83
N HIS A 457 8.60 -6.92 -3.59
CA HIS A 457 7.79 -5.73 -3.86
C HIS A 457 7.42 -5.57 -5.33
N ARG A 458 8.09 -6.29 -6.24
CA ARG A 458 7.73 -6.38 -7.66
C ARG A 458 6.42 -7.13 -7.91
N TYR A 459 5.95 -7.90 -6.92
CA TYR A 459 4.76 -8.76 -7.02
C TYR A 459 3.74 -8.42 -5.92
N PRO A 460 3.27 -7.17 -5.82
CA PRO A 460 2.25 -6.81 -4.85
C PRO A 460 0.91 -7.47 -5.22
N VAL A 461 -0.04 -7.53 -4.31
CA VAL A 461 -0.13 -6.98 -2.95
C VAL A 461 0.37 -7.97 -1.88
N GLY A 462 1.01 -7.45 -0.84
CA GLY A 462 1.42 -8.23 0.35
C GLY A 462 0.34 -8.39 1.42
N PHE A 463 0.46 -9.38 2.32
CA PHE A 463 -0.14 -9.32 3.66
C PHE A 463 0.76 -9.82 4.78
N SER A 464 0.52 -9.36 6.02
CA SER A 464 1.33 -9.73 7.18
C SER A 464 1.07 -11.14 7.68
N GLY A 465 -0.14 -11.69 7.57
CA GLY A 465 -0.47 -13.01 8.10
C GLY A 465 -1.27 -12.97 9.39
N ASP A 466 -1.30 -14.11 10.08
CA ASP A 466 -2.41 -14.49 10.92
C ASP A 466 -2.22 -14.05 12.39
N THR A 467 -2.32 -12.74 12.60
CA THR A 467 -2.12 -12.11 13.93
C THR A 467 -3.20 -12.47 14.95
N ILE A 468 -2.83 -12.46 16.24
CA ILE A 468 -3.77 -12.65 17.35
C ILE A 468 -4.53 -11.34 17.64
N VAL A 469 -5.85 -11.39 17.83
CA VAL A 469 -6.68 -10.20 18.12
C VAL A 469 -6.45 -9.66 19.53
N THR A 470 -5.50 -8.73 19.67
CA THR A 470 -5.12 -8.06 20.92
C THR A 470 -4.65 -6.63 20.68
N TRP A 471 -4.61 -5.83 21.76
CA TRP A 471 -3.98 -4.50 21.73
C TRP A 471 -2.48 -4.59 21.43
N GLU A 472 -1.78 -5.61 21.92
CA GLU A 472 -0.36 -5.83 21.64
C GLU A 472 -0.10 -6.00 20.13
N SER A 473 -0.94 -6.78 19.44
CA SER A 473 -0.85 -6.94 17.98
C SER A 473 -1.15 -5.65 17.24
N LEU A 474 -2.17 -4.87 17.66
CA LEU A 474 -2.48 -3.57 17.07
C LEU A 474 -1.33 -2.57 17.29
N GLN A 475 -0.74 -2.54 18.48
CA GLN A 475 0.39 -1.67 18.81
C GLN A 475 1.60 -1.91 17.92
N PHE A 476 1.82 -3.15 17.46
CA PHE A 476 2.93 -3.46 16.57
C PHE A 476 2.68 -3.08 15.10
N GLN A 477 1.41 -2.97 14.66
CA GLN A 477 1.09 -2.76 13.24
C GLN A 477 1.66 -1.44 12.67
N PRO A 478 1.59 -0.28 13.34
CA PRO A 478 2.15 0.96 12.81
C PRO A 478 3.67 0.87 12.56
N TYR A 479 4.45 0.41 13.55
CA TYR A 479 5.89 0.19 13.39
C TYR A 479 6.20 -0.82 12.28
N PHE A 480 5.52 -1.97 12.24
CA PHE A 480 5.69 -2.98 11.20
C PHE A 480 5.37 -2.43 9.79
N THR A 481 4.34 -1.57 9.69
CA THR A 481 3.94 -0.91 8.43
C THR A 481 4.95 0.12 7.97
N ALA A 482 5.41 0.99 8.87
CA ALA A 482 6.36 2.03 8.54
C ALA A 482 7.71 1.44 8.12
N THR A 483 8.22 0.46 8.86
CA THR A 483 9.53 -0.16 8.60
C THR A 483 9.58 -0.98 7.31
N ALA A 484 8.46 -1.52 6.83
CA ALA A 484 8.41 -2.24 5.55
C ALA A 484 8.91 -1.37 4.36
N SER A 485 8.75 -0.05 4.43
CA SER A 485 9.26 0.89 3.42
C SER A 485 10.79 0.92 3.33
N ASN A 486 11.51 0.57 4.40
CA ASN A 486 12.98 0.52 4.42
C ASN A 486 13.56 -0.65 3.59
N ILE A 487 12.73 -1.58 3.14
CA ILE A 487 13.08 -2.65 2.20
C ILE A 487 12.20 -2.63 0.94
N GLY A 488 11.59 -1.47 0.66
CA GLY A 488 10.78 -1.25 -0.54
C GLY A 488 9.44 -1.99 -0.57
N TYR A 489 9.01 -2.64 0.51
CA TYR A 489 7.78 -3.44 0.54
C TYR A 489 6.56 -2.59 0.94
N GLY A 490 6.24 -1.59 0.13
CA GLY A 490 5.27 -0.54 0.48
C GLY A 490 3.78 -0.91 0.27
N TRP A 491 3.45 -1.93 -0.53
CA TRP A 491 2.06 -2.30 -0.86
C TRP A 491 1.65 -3.61 -0.21
N TRP A 492 1.17 -3.53 1.02
CA TRP A 492 0.74 -4.69 1.78
C TRP A 492 -0.42 -4.37 2.75
N SER A 493 -1.06 -5.41 3.28
CA SER A 493 -2.17 -5.31 4.24
C SER A 493 -1.95 -6.13 5.50
N HIS A 494 -2.40 -5.65 6.64
CA HIS A 494 -2.64 -6.50 7.82
C HIS A 494 -4.12 -6.80 7.92
N ASP A 495 -4.47 -7.87 8.65
CA ASP A 495 -5.87 -8.20 8.92
C ASP A 495 -6.49 -7.13 9.81
N ILE A 496 -7.39 -6.34 9.25
CA ILE A 496 -8.01 -5.24 10.00
C ILE A 496 -8.97 -5.83 11.03
N GLY A 497 -8.65 -5.55 12.29
CA GLY A 497 -9.28 -6.16 13.45
C GLY A 497 -8.59 -7.47 13.91
N GLY A 498 -7.49 -7.87 13.28
CA GLY A 498 -6.74 -9.09 13.55
C GLY A 498 -7.41 -10.38 13.08
N HIS A 499 -6.64 -11.47 13.05
CA HIS A 499 -7.01 -12.71 12.36
C HIS A 499 -7.70 -13.75 13.25
N MET A 500 -7.03 -14.20 14.30
CA MET A 500 -7.42 -15.36 15.12
C MET A 500 -7.32 -15.12 16.61
N CYS A 501 -7.92 -16.02 17.39
CA CYS A 501 -7.78 -16.08 18.85
C CYS A 501 -8.09 -14.71 19.51
N GLY A 502 -7.50 -14.44 20.68
CA GLY A 502 -7.65 -13.16 21.36
C GLY A 502 -8.97 -12.98 22.11
N TYR A 503 -9.48 -11.75 22.16
CA TYR A 503 -10.68 -11.37 22.90
C TYR A 503 -11.47 -10.26 22.20
N ARG A 504 -12.78 -10.19 22.49
CA ARG A 504 -13.63 -9.09 21.99
C ARG A 504 -13.36 -7.83 22.81
N ASN A 505 -12.92 -6.77 22.14
CA ASN A 505 -12.92 -5.40 22.63
C ASN A 505 -13.39 -4.51 21.47
N GLU A 506 -14.48 -3.76 21.64
CA GLU A 506 -15.06 -2.98 20.53
C GLU A 506 -14.22 -1.74 20.19
N HIS A 507 -13.50 -1.16 21.16
CA HIS A 507 -12.58 -0.06 20.91
C HIS A 507 -11.36 -0.55 20.12
N LEU A 508 -10.82 -1.74 20.44
CA LEU A 508 -9.75 -2.37 19.67
C LEU A 508 -10.11 -2.50 18.20
N GLU A 509 -11.33 -3.00 17.91
CA GLU A 509 -11.82 -3.13 16.53
C GLU A 509 -11.95 -1.76 15.85
N ALA A 510 -12.58 -0.76 16.49
CA ALA A 510 -12.66 0.59 15.91
C ALA A 510 -11.28 1.22 15.65
N ARG A 511 -10.35 1.14 16.61
CA ARG A 511 -8.98 1.67 16.44
C ARG A 511 -8.23 0.98 15.30
N TRP A 512 -8.44 -0.33 15.11
CA TRP A 512 -7.86 -1.04 13.98
C TRP A 512 -8.45 -0.60 12.64
N TYR A 513 -9.74 -0.29 12.57
CA TYR A 513 -10.39 0.24 11.35
C TYR A 513 -9.88 1.63 11.00
N GLN A 514 -9.69 2.47 12.02
CA GLN A 514 -9.10 3.79 11.84
C GLN A 514 -7.66 3.65 11.30
N LEU A 515 -6.84 2.72 11.83
CA LEU A 515 -5.51 2.46 11.30
C LEU A 515 -5.56 1.97 9.85
N GLY A 516 -6.42 0.98 9.57
CA GLY A 516 -6.60 0.42 8.22
C GLY A 516 -6.91 1.47 7.15
N THR A 517 -7.67 2.51 7.50
CA THR A 517 -7.97 3.65 6.61
C THR A 517 -6.69 4.30 6.08
N PHE A 518 -5.66 4.38 6.92
CA PHE A 518 -4.35 4.95 6.65
C PHE A 518 -3.23 3.89 6.51
N SER A 519 -3.59 2.63 6.23
CA SER A 519 -2.64 1.57 5.85
C SER A 519 -2.47 1.50 4.33
N PRO A 520 -1.43 0.84 3.78
CA PRO A 520 -1.25 0.76 2.33
C PRO A 520 -2.45 0.10 1.63
N ILE A 521 -2.94 -1.01 2.15
CA ILE A 521 -4.12 -1.74 1.64
C ILE A 521 -5.10 -2.00 2.79
N ASN A 522 -6.39 -1.71 2.55
CA ASN A 522 -7.45 -1.79 3.56
C ASN A 522 -8.25 -3.11 3.43
N ARG A 523 -7.74 -4.21 4.01
CA ARG A 523 -8.38 -5.53 3.98
C ARG A 523 -8.94 -5.95 5.34
N LEU A 524 -10.26 -6.11 5.40
CA LEU A 524 -10.92 -6.76 6.53
C LEU A 524 -10.73 -8.26 6.34
N HIS A 525 -10.26 -8.95 7.37
CA HIS A 525 -10.09 -10.40 7.35
C HIS A 525 -10.13 -10.99 8.76
N SER A 526 -10.55 -12.24 8.89
CA SER A 526 -10.51 -13.01 10.13
C SER A 526 -10.68 -14.50 9.87
N SER A 527 -10.38 -15.31 10.89
CA SER A 527 -10.69 -16.74 10.96
C SER A 527 -12.20 -17.05 10.97
N ASN A 528 -12.53 -18.34 10.86
CA ASN A 528 -13.90 -18.88 10.75
C ASN A 528 -14.73 -18.90 12.03
N SER A 529 -14.23 -18.31 13.12
CA SER A 529 -15.01 -18.15 14.34
C SER A 529 -16.25 -17.29 14.08
N GLN A 530 -17.43 -17.79 14.46
CA GLN A 530 -18.69 -17.04 14.37
C GLN A 530 -18.67 -15.72 15.16
N PHE A 531 -17.77 -15.60 16.15
CA PHE A 531 -17.68 -14.45 17.05
C PHE A 531 -16.69 -13.37 16.57
N MET A 532 -15.95 -13.62 15.49
CA MET A 532 -14.89 -12.73 14.98
C MET A 532 -15.31 -11.97 13.71
N GLY A 533 -16.61 -11.94 13.40
CA GLY A 533 -17.14 -11.21 12.26
C GLY A 533 -16.78 -9.72 12.30
N LYS A 534 -16.45 -9.19 11.11
CA LYS A 534 -15.99 -7.82 10.90
C LYS A 534 -17.12 -6.89 10.42
N GLU A 535 -18.37 -7.33 10.49
CA GLU A 535 -19.50 -6.53 10.04
C GLU A 535 -19.83 -5.40 11.04
N PRO A 536 -19.84 -4.11 10.64
CA PRO A 536 -20.04 -3.00 11.58
C PRO A 536 -21.35 -3.05 12.38
N TRP A 537 -22.42 -3.62 11.82
CA TRP A 537 -23.72 -3.74 12.51
C TRP A 537 -23.75 -4.73 13.68
N ASN A 538 -22.66 -5.45 13.94
CA ASN A 538 -22.50 -6.32 15.10
C ASN A 538 -21.91 -5.58 16.34
N PHE A 539 -21.70 -4.27 16.25
CA PHE A 539 -21.06 -3.44 17.28
C PHE A 539 -22.01 -2.36 17.83
N SER A 540 -21.66 -1.77 18.98
CA SER A 540 -22.39 -0.63 19.54
C SER A 540 -22.43 0.55 18.57
N ALA A 541 -23.42 1.44 18.72
CA ALA A 541 -23.68 2.49 17.74
C ALA A 541 -22.47 3.40 17.49
N GLU A 542 -21.80 3.85 18.54
CA GLU A 542 -20.63 4.74 18.44
C GLU A 542 -19.45 4.07 17.71
N VAL A 543 -19.15 2.82 18.09
CA VAL A 543 -18.10 2.01 17.45
C VAL A 543 -18.44 1.74 15.99
N ARG A 544 -19.68 1.32 15.71
CA ARG A 544 -20.17 1.09 14.35
C ARG A 544 -20.03 2.34 13.50
N ASP A 545 -20.42 3.50 14.02
CA ASP A 545 -20.36 4.76 13.28
C ASP A 545 -18.90 5.14 12.97
N SER A 546 -17.95 4.89 13.89
CA SER A 546 -16.52 5.03 13.60
C SER A 546 -16.01 4.06 12.52
N MET A 547 -16.39 2.77 12.60
CA MET A 547 -16.03 1.77 11.59
C MET A 547 -16.57 2.16 10.21
N VAL A 548 -17.84 2.57 10.12
CA VAL A 548 -18.46 3.02 8.87
C VAL A 548 -17.80 4.30 8.34
N GLY A 549 -17.52 5.28 9.21
CA GLY A 549 -16.81 6.50 8.86
C GLY A 549 -15.42 6.21 8.28
N SER A 550 -14.69 5.27 8.88
CA SER A 550 -13.36 4.82 8.43
C SER A 550 -13.42 4.22 7.01
N LEU A 551 -14.32 3.26 6.77
CA LEU A 551 -14.48 2.64 5.44
C LEU A 551 -14.92 3.63 4.37
N ARG A 552 -15.81 4.57 4.72
CA ARG A 552 -16.24 5.64 3.83
C ARG A 552 -15.09 6.59 3.49
N LEU A 553 -14.33 7.02 4.50
CA LEU A 553 -13.16 7.89 4.30
C LEU A 553 -12.13 7.22 3.39
N ARG A 554 -11.81 5.93 3.61
CA ARG A 554 -10.88 5.18 2.76
C ARG A 554 -11.27 5.25 1.28
N HIS A 555 -12.55 5.04 0.98
CA HIS A 555 -13.03 5.09 -0.39
C HIS A 555 -13.07 6.53 -0.94
N MET A 556 -13.43 7.52 -0.13
CA MET A 556 -13.33 8.93 -0.51
C MET A 556 -11.89 9.34 -0.85
N MET A 557 -10.89 8.74 -0.22
CA MET A 557 -9.48 9.03 -0.48
C MET A 557 -8.92 8.42 -1.77
N LEU A 558 -9.69 7.65 -2.55
CA LEU A 558 -9.18 7.01 -3.77
C LEU A 558 -8.42 7.97 -4.73
N PRO A 559 -8.85 9.22 -4.98
CA PRO A 559 -8.07 10.16 -5.81
C PRO A 559 -6.67 10.47 -5.24
N TYR A 560 -6.58 10.68 -3.92
CA TYR A 560 -5.32 10.88 -3.20
C TYR A 560 -4.44 9.63 -3.26
N LEU A 561 -5.00 8.47 -2.89
CA LEU A 561 -4.29 7.20 -2.85
C LEU A 561 -3.78 6.79 -4.22
N TYR A 562 -4.58 6.99 -5.27
CA TYR A 562 -4.18 6.66 -6.64
C TYR A 562 -3.07 7.59 -7.14
N THR A 563 -3.09 8.87 -6.77
CA THR A 563 -1.95 9.76 -7.02
C THR A 563 -0.68 9.30 -6.28
N MET A 564 -0.81 8.86 -5.03
CA MET A 564 0.32 8.30 -4.28
C MET A 564 0.79 6.95 -4.86
N ASN A 565 -0.09 6.21 -5.52
CA ASN A 565 0.25 4.99 -6.27
C ASN A 565 1.14 5.28 -7.48
N TYR A 566 0.84 6.34 -8.24
CA TYR A 566 1.75 6.85 -9.29
C TYR A 566 3.11 7.25 -8.72
N ARG A 567 3.12 7.97 -7.60
CA ARG A 567 4.34 8.35 -6.89
C ARG A 567 5.16 7.13 -6.45
N ALA A 568 4.52 6.10 -5.90
CA ALA A 568 5.21 4.87 -5.51
C ALA A 568 5.85 4.17 -6.72
N ALA A 569 5.08 3.97 -7.79
CA ALA A 569 5.52 3.24 -8.97
C ALA A 569 6.61 3.96 -9.78
N PHE A 570 6.52 5.28 -9.93
CA PHE A 570 7.37 6.03 -10.87
C PHE A 570 8.42 6.91 -10.21
N GLU A 571 8.23 7.30 -8.94
CA GLU A 571 9.22 8.07 -8.17
C GLU A 571 9.95 7.21 -7.13
N GLY A 572 9.52 5.96 -6.91
CA GLY A 572 10.11 5.07 -5.91
C GLY A 572 9.84 5.55 -4.48
N MET A 573 8.70 6.20 -4.25
CA MET A 573 8.36 6.80 -2.96
C MET A 573 7.06 6.18 -2.40
N PRO A 574 7.14 5.28 -1.40
CA PRO A 574 5.97 4.56 -0.88
C PRO A 574 4.95 5.49 -0.22
N LEU A 575 3.72 5.00 -0.06
CA LEU A 575 2.62 5.75 0.58
C LEU A 575 2.90 5.99 2.07
N VAL A 576 3.41 4.99 2.79
CA VAL A 576 3.76 5.10 4.21
C VAL A 576 5.26 5.31 4.35
N GLU A 577 5.68 6.36 5.03
CA GLU A 577 7.10 6.68 5.25
C GLU A 577 7.36 6.92 6.74
N PRO A 578 8.34 6.23 7.37
CA PRO A 578 8.77 6.53 8.73
C PRO A 578 9.20 7.99 8.90
N MET A 579 8.96 8.57 10.07
CA MET A 579 9.23 9.99 10.34
C MET A 579 10.70 10.38 10.10
N TYR A 580 11.65 9.49 10.41
CA TYR A 580 13.08 9.74 10.22
C TYR A 580 13.53 9.80 8.75
N TRP A 581 12.68 9.49 7.76
CA TRP A 581 13.04 9.69 6.35
C TRP A 581 13.14 11.16 5.98
N ALA A 582 12.21 11.98 6.48
CA ALA A 582 12.18 13.42 6.20
C ALA A 582 13.17 14.19 7.09
N ASP A 583 13.36 13.73 8.33
CA ASP A 583 14.21 14.40 9.32
C ASP A 583 15.32 13.48 9.88
N PRO A 584 16.21 12.92 9.04
CA PRO A 584 17.14 11.88 9.47
C PRO A 584 18.23 12.38 10.44
N ASN A 585 18.40 13.70 10.55
CA ASN A 585 19.34 14.31 11.50
C ASN A 585 18.70 14.71 12.83
N ASN A 586 17.37 14.60 12.95
CA ASN A 586 16.68 14.89 14.19
C ASN A 586 16.49 13.58 14.99
N PRO A 587 17.11 13.44 16.18
CA PRO A 587 16.95 12.23 16.98
C PRO A 587 15.50 11.99 17.40
N GLN A 588 14.66 13.02 17.48
CA GLN A 588 13.26 12.89 17.86
C GLN A 588 12.43 12.09 16.83
N ALA A 589 12.79 12.14 15.55
CA ALA A 589 12.08 11.41 14.49
C ALA A 589 12.26 9.88 14.58
N TYR A 590 13.26 9.39 15.33
CA TYR A 590 13.51 7.95 15.55
C TYR A 590 12.77 7.39 16.77
N GLU A 591 12.18 8.27 17.58
CA GLU A 591 11.58 7.92 18.88
C GLU A 591 10.06 7.87 18.82
N VAL A 592 9.50 7.97 17.61
CA VAL A 592 8.07 7.80 17.31
C VAL A 592 7.90 6.68 16.27
N PRO A 593 8.26 5.43 16.62
CA PRO A 593 8.25 4.31 15.67
C PRO A 593 6.87 3.97 15.11
N ASP A 594 5.82 4.34 15.84
CA ASP A 594 4.42 4.07 15.50
C ASP A 594 3.75 5.24 14.74
N GLU A 595 4.49 6.33 14.51
CA GLU A 595 4.03 7.48 13.73
C GLU A 595 4.63 7.45 12.33
N PHE A 596 3.84 7.85 11.33
CA PHE A 596 4.30 7.84 9.95
C PHE A 596 3.69 8.96 9.12
N ARG A 597 4.41 9.33 8.07
CA ARG A 597 3.87 10.15 6.99
C ARG A 597 3.02 9.27 6.08
N PHE A 598 1.86 9.79 5.71
CA PHE A 598 0.93 9.15 4.78
C PHE A 598 0.84 10.02 3.52
N GLY A 599 1.60 9.61 2.50
CA GLY A 599 1.81 10.32 1.26
C GLY A 599 2.52 11.66 1.46
N THR A 600 2.21 12.63 0.62
CA THR A 600 2.88 13.93 0.62
C THR A 600 2.30 14.92 1.62
N GLU A 601 1.09 14.70 2.14
CA GLU A 601 0.29 15.76 2.80
C GLU A 601 -0.01 15.49 4.27
N LEU A 602 -0.04 14.22 4.68
CA LEU A 602 -0.56 13.81 6.00
C LEU A 602 0.52 13.16 6.88
N LEU A 603 0.35 13.33 8.18
CA LEU A 603 1.06 12.63 9.25
C LEU A 603 -0.01 11.93 10.12
N VAL A 604 0.21 10.66 10.41
CA VAL A 604 -0.74 9.81 11.15
C VAL A 604 -0.08 9.34 12.43
N ALA A 605 -0.73 9.58 13.56
CA ALA A 605 -0.32 9.08 14.87
C ALA A 605 -1.44 8.18 15.43
N PRO A 606 -1.40 6.87 15.17
CA PRO A 606 -2.46 5.94 15.56
C PRO A 606 -2.62 5.84 17.08
N ILE A 607 -3.87 5.76 17.55
CA ILE A 607 -4.17 5.36 18.93
C ILE A 607 -4.29 3.84 18.96
N VAL A 608 -3.34 3.19 19.62
CA VAL A 608 -3.22 1.72 19.71
C VAL A 608 -3.45 1.19 21.12
N SER A 609 -4.24 1.93 21.89
CA SER A 609 -4.66 1.61 23.26
C SER A 609 -6.14 1.91 23.46
N ASP A 610 -6.70 1.36 24.53
CA ASP A 610 -8.09 1.61 24.90
C ASP A 610 -8.30 3.06 25.36
N ASN A 611 -9.54 3.54 25.30
CA ASN A 611 -9.88 4.86 25.82
C ASN A 611 -9.73 4.87 27.36
N ASP A 612 -9.28 6.00 27.90
CA ASP A 612 -9.26 6.20 29.35
C ASP A 612 -10.69 6.36 29.89
N ASP A 613 -11.03 5.61 30.95
CA ASP A 613 -12.36 5.62 31.55
C ASP A 613 -12.76 7.00 32.12
N SER A 614 -11.80 7.80 32.57
CA SER A 614 -12.07 9.12 33.14
C SER A 614 -12.25 10.18 32.07
N ALA A 615 -11.40 10.19 31.04
CA ALA A 615 -11.51 11.15 29.94
C ALA A 615 -12.57 10.77 28.91
N GLN A 616 -12.87 9.47 28.76
CA GLN A 616 -13.64 8.89 27.65
C GLN A 616 -12.99 9.14 26.28
N LEU A 617 -11.64 9.21 26.26
CA LEU A 617 -10.81 9.52 25.10
C LEU A 617 -9.63 8.55 25.06
N GLY A 618 -9.18 8.18 23.88
CA GLY A 618 -7.90 7.49 23.68
C GLY A 618 -6.78 8.49 23.40
N SER A 619 -5.55 8.14 23.72
CA SER A 619 -4.39 8.99 23.49
C SER A 619 -3.22 8.27 22.82
N THR A 620 -2.36 9.07 22.18
CA THR A 620 -1.01 8.65 21.78
C THR A 620 -0.06 9.83 21.94
N GLU A 621 1.24 9.53 22.11
CA GLU A 621 2.26 10.54 21.91
C GLU A 621 2.43 10.79 20.40
N ALA A 622 2.48 12.06 20.00
CA ALA A 622 2.77 12.47 18.64
C ALA A 622 3.96 13.45 18.62
N TRP A 623 4.76 13.41 17.56
CA TRP A 623 5.85 14.34 17.30
C TRP A 623 5.62 15.09 15.98
N LEU A 624 5.26 16.36 16.09
CA LEU A 624 5.09 17.21 14.91
C LEU A 624 6.44 17.84 14.51
N PRO A 625 6.93 17.61 13.26
CA PRO A 625 8.10 18.31 12.73
C PRO A 625 7.93 19.82 12.77
N GLN A 626 9.03 20.56 12.65
CA GLN A 626 8.99 22.03 12.63
C GLN A 626 8.02 22.53 11.54
N GLY A 627 7.10 23.40 11.93
CA GLY A 627 6.09 23.96 11.03
C GLY A 627 4.74 24.14 11.69
N GLU A 628 3.74 24.34 10.85
CA GLU A 628 2.34 24.41 11.25
C GLU A 628 1.59 23.20 10.70
N TRP A 629 0.75 22.64 11.55
CA TRP A 629 -0.01 21.43 11.30
C TRP A 629 -1.47 21.66 11.68
N TYR A 630 -2.37 20.97 11.00
CA TYR A 630 -3.81 21.10 11.21
C TYR A 630 -4.41 19.73 11.37
N ASP A 631 -5.25 19.54 12.40
CA ASP A 631 -6.03 18.31 12.50
C ASP A 631 -6.90 18.17 11.23
N PHE A 632 -6.75 17.02 10.57
CA PHE A 632 -7.38 16.72 9.30
C PHE A 632 -8.91 16.79 9.37
N PHE A 633 -9.49 16.44 10.51
CA PHE A 633 -10.94 16.26 10.69
C PHE A 633 -11.67 17.52 11.15
N ASP A 634 -10.99 18.47 11.78
CA ASP A 634 -11.66 19.65 12.37
C ASP A 634 -10.88 20.96 12.26
N GLY A 635 -9.71 20.95 11.62
CA GLY A 635 -8.94 22.14 11.31
C GLY A 635 -8.26 22.82 12.50
N ARG A 636 -8.23 22.21 13.70
CA ARG A 636 -7.48 22.77 14.83
C ARG A 636 -6.00 22.86 14.48
N ARG A 637 -5.41 24.01 14.78
CA ARG A 637 -4.03 24.32 14.45
C ARG A 637 -3.07 23.93 15.56
N TYR A 638 -1.96 23.31 15.18
CA TYR A 638 -0.83 22.96 16.01
C TYR A 638 0.43 23.66 15.51
N VAL A 639 1.14 24.35 16.41
CA VAL A 639 2.40 25.04 16.08
C VAL A 639 3.59 24.30 16.67
N SER A 640 4.55 23.95 15.80
CA SER A 640 5.83 23.35 16.14
C SER A 640 6.96 24.32 15.72
N ALA A 641 7.36 25.22 16.62
CA ALA A 641 8.25 26.32 16.26
C ALA A 641 9.74 25.93 16.22
N GLY A 642 10.15 24.95 17.04
CA GLY A 642 11.55 24.55 17.19
C GLY A 642 12.01 23.57 16.12
N GLU A 643 13.28 23.67 15.71
CA GLU A 643 13.91 22.74 14.76
C GLU A 643 13.92 21.28 15.26
N SER A 644 13.85 21.08 16.57
CA SER A 644 13.68 19.75 17.18
C SER A 644 12.30 19.12 16.93
N GLY A 645 11.37 19.87 16.33
CA GLY A 645 9.95 19.54 16.33
C GLY A 645 9.34 19.66 17.73
N ARG A 646 8.13 19.15 17.87
CA ARG A 646 7.32 19.28 19.08
C ARG A 646 6.63 17.96 19.40
N ARG A 647 6.90 17.42 20.59
CA ARG A 647 6.12 16.32 21.15
C ARG A 647 4.95 16.82 21.96
N LEU A 648 3.86 16.07 21.89
CA LEU A 648 2.68 16.27 22.71
C LEU A 648 1.86 15.00 22.74
N GLU A 649 1.13 14.79 23.83
CA GLU A 649 0.07 13.80 23.86
C GLU A 649 -1.17 14.35 23.17
N VAL A 650 -1.80 13.55 22.32
CA VAL A 650 -2.99 13.92 21.55
C VAL A 650 -4.13 12.96 21.86
N TRP A 651 -5.33 13.50 22.02
CA TRP A 651 -6.50 12.83 22.57
C TRP A 651 -7.67 12.87 21.58
N ARG A 652 -8.27 11.71 21.30
CA ARG A 652 -9.45 11.62 20.41
C ARG A 652 -10.49 10.68 21.00
N ALA A 653 -11.76 11.00 20.75
CA ALA A 653 -12.85 10.07 21.02
C ALA A 653 -12.73 8.84 20.11
N ILE A 654 -13.62 7.87 20.28
CA ILE A 654 -13.59 6.65 19.45
C ILE A 654 -14.01 6.92 18.00
N ASP A 655 -14.49 8.12 17.66
CA ASP A 655 -14.92 8.49 16.31
C ASP A 655 -13.78 8.55 15.29
N ARG A 656 -12.57 8.96 15.72
CA ARG A 656 -11.41 9.19 14.83
C ARG A 656 -10.07 8.97 15.53
N MET A 657 -8.99 8.97 14.74
CA MET A 657 -7.60 9.01 15.23
C MET A 657 -6.90 10.33 14.89
N PRO A 658 -5.79 10.68 15.56
CA PRO A 658 -4.98 11.85 15.22
C PRO A 658 -4.37 11.74 13.81
N VAL A 659 -4.75 12.67 12.94
CA VAL A 659 -4.19 12.84 11.59
C VAL A 659 -3.97 14.32 11.36
N PHE A 660 -2.77 14.69 10.94
CA PHE A 660 -2.35 16.07 10.78
C PHE A 660 -1.97 16.36 9.34
N ALA A 661 -2.58 17.37 8.74
CA ALA A 661 -2.18 17.92 7.46
C ALA A 661 -1.18 19.06 7.66
N LYS A 662 -0.14 19.11 6.84
CA LYS A 662 0.82 20.22 6.84
C LYS A 662 0.18 21.52 6.34
N ALA A 663 0.69 22.67 6.78
CA ALA A 663 0.32 23.96 6.19
C ALA A 663 0.55 23.99 4.68
N GLY A 664 -0.40 24.54 3.93
CA GLY A 664 -0.41 24.50 2.46
C GLY A 664 -0.81 23.14 1.87
N GLY A 665 -1.20 22.18 2.71
CA GLY A 665 -1.60 20.85 2.23
C GLY A 665 -2.88 20.87 1.40
N ILE A 666 -2.93 20.04 0.36
CA ILE A 666 -4.08 19.89 -0.54
C ILE A 666 -4.41 18.40 -0.69
N VAL A 667 -5.59 17.98 -0.22
CA VAL A 667 -6.01 16.57 -0.24
C VAL A 667 -7.30 16.42 -1.06
N PRO A 668 -7.24 15.86 -2.29
CA PRO A 668 -8.42 15.57 -3.08
C PRO A 668 -9.12 14.29 -2.61
N LEU A 669 -10.42 14.40 -2.38
CA LEU A 669 -11.33 13.32 -2.04
C LEU A 669 -12.43 13.25 -3.10
N GLN A 670 -12.92 12.05 -3.41
CA GLN A 670 -14.16 11.91 -4.17
C GLN A 670 -15.37 12.03 -3.24
N GLN A 671 -16.48 12.52 -3.77
CA GLN A 671 -17.77 12.41 -3.08
C GLN A 671 -18.33 10.99 -3.28
N LEU A 672 -18.85 10.39 -2.21
CA LEU A 672 -19.43 9.05 -2.28
C LEU A 672 -20.70 9.06 -3.14
N GLY A 673 -20.80 8.08 -4.03
CA GLY A 673 -22.04 7.79 -4.73
C GLY A 673 -23.07 7.12 -3.81
N GLU A 674 -24.35 7.26 -4.16
CA GLU A 674 -25.45 6.58 -3.49
C GLU A 674 -25.89 5.33 -4.26
N GLY A 675 -26.51 4.37 -3.54
CA GLY A 675 -27.12 3.19 -4.15
C GLY A 675 -26.14 2.39 -4.99
N ASN A 676 -26.39 2.30 -6.30
CA ASN A 676 -25.54 1.53 -7.23
C ASN A 676 -24.15 2.15 -7.45
N LYS A 677 -23.96 3.43 -7.15
CA LYS A 677 -22.67 4.13 -7.32
C LYS A 677 -21.80 4.15 -6.06
N VAL A 678 -22.19 3.44 -5.00
CA VAL A 678 -21.40 3.46 -3.74
C VAL A 678 -20.01 2.83 -3.91
N ASN A 679 -19.88 1.83 -4.79
CA ASN A 679 -18.62 1.15 -5.09
C ASN A 679 -17.90 1.73 -6.32
N ASP A 680 -18.25 2.94 -6.76
CA ASP A 680 -17.73 3.50 -8.00
C ASP A 680 -16.20 3.66 -7.95
N LEU A 681 -15.56 3.19 -9.01
CA LEU A 681 -14.11 3.24 -9.20
C LEU A 681 -13.72 4.18 -10.33
N GLY A 682 -14.69 4.73 -11.07
CA GLY A 682 -14.44 5.67 -12.16
C GLY A 682 -13.76 6.95 -11.67
N ASN A 683 -13.23 7.74 -12.63
CA ASN A 683 -12.75 9.08 -12.29
C ASN A 683 -13.94 9.94 -11.83
N PRO A 684 -13.86 10.58 -10.65
CA PRO A 684 -15.03 11.13 -9.99
C PRO A 684 -15.56 12.39 -10.69
N GLU A 685 -16.86 12.43 -11.00
CA GLU A 685 -17.53 13.63 -11.50
C GLU A 685 -17.59 14.74 -10.44
N SER A 686 -17.49 14.39 -9.16
CA SER A 686 -17.56 15.32 -8.03
C SER A 686 -16.42 15.10 -7.05
N LEU A 687 -15.59 16.13 -6.84
CA LEU A 687 -14.45 16.13 -5.94
C LEU A 687 -14.68 17.10 -4.78
N GLN A 688 -14.33 16.67 -3.57
CA GLN A 688 -14.12 17.52 -2.42
C GLN A 688 -12.62 17.67 -2.18
N VAL A 689 -12.10 18.90 -2.17
CA VAL A 689 -10.67 19.16 -1.98
C VAL A 689 -10.48 19.88 -0.66
N LEU A 690 -9.80 19.23 0.28
CA LEU A 690 -9.42 19.85 1.55
C LEU A 690 -8.14 20.67 1.35
N VAL A 691 -8.15 21.93 1.76
CA VAL A 691 -7.05 22.89 1.60
C VAL A 691 -6.69 23.48 2.95
N PHE A 692 -5.44 23.35 3.37
CA PHE A 692 -4.96 23.77 4.69
C PHE A 692 -4.14 25.07 4.62
N PRO A 693 -4.36 26.04 5.53
CA PRO A 693 -3.81 27.37 5.44
C PRO A 693 -2.35 27.46 5.92
N GLY A 694 -1.79 28.68 5.87
CA GLY A 694 -0.51 29.03 6.50
C GLY A 694 0.71 28.99 5.58
N ALA A 695 0.65 28.29 4.46
CA ALA A 695 1.73 28.24 3.47
C ALA A 695 1.18 28.06 2.05
N ASN A 696 2.01 28.36 1.05
CA ASN A 696 1.69 28.02 -0.34
C ASN A 696 1.73 26.51 -0.54
N GLY A 697 0.90 26.01 -1.43
CA GLY A 697 0.69 24.59 -1.67
C GLY A 697 0.53 24.26 -3.15
N SER A 698 0.88 23.05 -3.54
CA SER A 698 0.57 22.52 -4.87
C SER A 698 0.39 21.01 -4.79
N PHE A 699 -0.62 20.50 -5.48
CA PHE A 699 -0.86 19.06 -5.63
C PHE A 699 -1.32 18.79 -7.06
N THR A 700 -0.76 17.77 -7.71
CA THR A 700 -1.17 17.34 -9.05
C THR A 700 -1.92 16.03 -8.93
N LEU A 701 -3.23 16.06 -9.17
CA LEU A 701 -4.06 14.87 -9.23
C LEU A 701 -3.73 14.10 -10.51
N LYS A 702 -3.37 12.82 -10.36
CA LYS A 702 -3.07 11.88 -11.44
C LYS A 702 -4.28 10.98 -11.69
N GLU A 703 -4.76 10.95 -12.93
CA GLU A 703 -5.89 10.13 -13.34
C GLU A 703 -5.62 9.45 -14.69
N ASP A 704 -6.12 8.24 -14.88
CA ASP A 704 -6.04 7.48 -16.13
C ASP A 704 -7.38 6.85 -16.46
N ASP A 705 -7.46 6.18 -17.62
CA ASP A 705 -8.64 5.46 -18.10
C ASP A 705 -8.87 4.10 -17.43
N GLY A 706 -8.05 3.72 -16.45
CA GLY A 706 -8.14 2.43 -15.75
C GLY A 706 -7.52 1.24 -16.51
N SER A 707 -6.83 1.45 -17.64
CA SER A 707 -6.13 0.40 -18.37
C SER A 707 -4.62 0.39 -18.09
N VAL A 708 -4.02 -0.81 -18.12
CA VAL A 708 -2.58 -1.01 -17.83
C VAL A 708 -1.69 -0.25 -18.81
N ALA A 709 -2.03 -0.32 -20.10
CA ALA A 709 -1.26 0.33 -21.17
C ALA A 709 -1.22 1.85 -20.99
N SER A 710 -2.37 2.43 -20.65
CA SER A 710 -2.49 3.86 -20.38
C SER A 710 -1.76 4.26 -19.11
N ALA A 711 -1.90 3.49 -18.03
CA ALA A 711 -1.27 3.79 -16.76
C ALA A 711 0.26 3.69 -16.79
N ALA A 712 0.80 2.77 -17.59
CA ALA A 712 2.24 2.67 -17.85
C ALA A 712 2.82 3.94 -18.52
N SER A 713 2.02 4.67 -19.32
CA SER A 713 2.43 5.92 -19.99
C SER A 713 2.64 7.11 -19.05
N GLY A 714 2.25 7.00 -17.77
CA GLY A 714 2.39 8.06 -16.77
C GLY A 714 3.82 8.27 -16.26
N SER A 715 4.78 7.43 -16.66
CA SER A 715 6.19 7.65 -16.35
C SER A 715 6.81 8.62 -17.35
N ALA A 716 7.67 9.54 -16.90
CA ALA A 716 8.39 10.48 -17.77
C ALA A 716 9.29 9.77 -18.82
N SER A 717 9.46 8.45 -18.70
CA SER A 717 10.26 7.57 -19.58
C SER A 717 9.43 6.56 -20.37
N ALA A 718 8.10 6.53 -20.24
CA ALA A 718 7.26 5.56 -20.94
C ALA A 718 6.86 6.09 -22.31
N GLU A 719 7.46 5.53 -23.35
CA GLU A 719 6.86 5.50 -24.67
C GLU A 719 5.60 4.65 -24.59
N SER A 720 4.42 5.25 -24.70
CA SER A 720 3.20 4.49 -24.91
C SER A 720 3.26 3.75 -26.24
N CYS A 721 2.53 2.66 -26.37
CA CYS A 721 2.53 1.82 -27.58
C CYS A 721 2.09 2.58 -28.85
N ASP A 722 1.46 3.75 -28.71
CA ASP A 722 1.06 4.66 -29.78
C ASP A 722 1.79 6.03 -29.78
N GLY A 723 2.70 6.27 -28.83
CA GLY A 723 3.40 7.55 -28.63
C GLY A 723 2.56 8.68 -28.04
N GLN A 724 1.36 8.40 -27.51
CA GLN A 724 0.47 9.36 -26.84
C GLN A 724 0.46 9.21 -25.31
N THR A 725 0.37 10.32 -24.57
CA THR A 725 0.16 10.30 -23.11
C THR A 725 -1.29 9.97 -22.81
N HIS A 726 -1.55 8.94 -21.99
CA HIS A 726 -2.91 8.50 -21.62
C HIS A 726 -3.29 8.83 -20.17
N VAL A 727 -2.49 9.67 -19.51
CA VAL A 727 -2.71 10.14 -18.14
C VAL A 727 -3.10 11.61 -18.16
N ALA A 728 -4.06 11.98 -17.32
CA ALA A 728 -4.53 13.33 -17.06
C ALA A 728 -3.89 13.87 -15.77
N ASP A 729 -3.28 15.04 -15.87
CA ASP A 729 -2.72 15.78 -14.74
C ASP A 729 -3.57 17.01 -14.46
N THR A 730 -4.24 17.05 -13.31
CA THR A 730 -5.00 18.22 -12.85
C THR A 730 -4.27 18.88 -11.70
N ARG A 731 -3.57 19.99 -11.98
CA ARG A 731 -2.79 20.73 -10.98
C ARG A 731 -3.66 21.68 -10.16
N MET A 732 -3.65 21.50 -8.85
CA MET A 732 -4.23 22.40 -7.84
C MET A 732 -3.11 23.19 -7.16
N SER A 733 -3.29 24.49 -6.98
CA SER A 733 -2.30 25.36 -6.33
C SER A 733 -2.97 26.34 -5.37
N LEU A 734 -2.37 26.49 -4.19
CA LEU A 734 -2.72 27.49 -3.19
C LEU A 734 -1.61 28.53 -3.13
N ASP A 735 -1.94 29.78 -3.47
CA ASP A 735 -1.19 30.95 -3.07
C ASP A 735 -1.85 31.53 -1.81
N TRP A 736 -1.27 31.24 -0.65
CA TRP A 736 -1.86 31.59 0.64
C TRP A 736 -1.98 33.10 0.81
N LYS A 737 -0.93 33.84 0.41
CA LYS A 737 -0.89 35.30 0.41
C LYS A 737 -0.06 35.79 -0.77
N ASN A 738 -0.75 36.23 -1.82
CA ASN A 738 -0.12 36.80 -3.00
C ASN A 738 0.37 38.24 -2.74
N THR A 739 0.91 38.90 -3.78
CA THR A 739 1.44 40.27 -3.68
C THR A 739 0.42 41.32 -3.24
N ASP A 740 -0.87 41.07 -3.46
CA ASP A 740 -1.98 41.95 -3.08
C ASP A 740 -2.58 41.55 -1.72
N ASN A 741 -1.93 40.63 -0.99
CA ASN A 741 -2.42 40.02 0.26
C ASN A 741 -3.74 39.24 0.10
N ALA A 742 -4.11 38.87 -1.13
CA ALA A 742 -5.23 37.99 -1.41
C ALA A 742 -4.79 36.52 -1.32
N THR A 743 -5.74 35.65 -0.98
CA THR A 743 -5.55 34.20 -1.09
C THR A 743 -6.15 33.73 -2.41
N GLN A 744 -5.40 32.95 -3.16
CA GLN A 744 -5.84 32.41 -4.44
C GLN A 744 -5.69 30.90 -4.46
N PHE A 745 -6.78 30.20 -4.77
CA PHE A 745 -6.76 28.78 -5.07
C PHE A 745 -7.10 28.58 -6.54
N THR A 746 -6.27 27.81 -7.23
CA THR A 746 -6.36 27.59 -8.67
C THR A 746 -6.40 26.10 -8.97
N ILE A 747 -7.39 25.68 -9.75
CA ILE A 747 -7.38 24.40 -10.45
C ILE A 747 -7.07 24.69 -11.91
N SER A 748 -5.91 24.21 -12.35
CA SER A 748 -5.44 24.40 -13.72
C SER A 748 -6.27 23.54 -14.69
N PRO A 749 -6.38 23.96 -15.97
CA PRO A 749 -6.85 23.07 -17.02
C PRO A 749 -6.05 21.77 -16.99
N VAL A 750 -6.73 20.64 -17.26
CA VAL A 750 -6.07 19.34 -17.37
C VAL A 750 -4.95 19.37 -18.41
N GLU A 751 -3.80 18.80 -18.08
CA GLU A 751 -2.70 18.51 -18.99
C GLU A 751 -2.66 16.99 -19.29
N GLY A 752 -2.20 16.59 -20.47
CA GLY A 752 -2.21 15.18 -20.89
C GLY A 752 -3.54 14.73 -21.50
N CYS A 753 -4.01 13.54 -21.14
CA CYS A 753 -5.19 12.90 -21.75
C CYS A 753 -6.51 13.37 -21.14
N ALA A 754 -7.07 14.46 -21.65
CA ALA A 754 -8.37 14.97 -21.19
C ALA A 754 -9.53 13.97 -21.38
N GLU A 755 -9.41 13.02 -22.32
CA GLU A 755 -10.43 12.00 -22.58
C GLU A 755 -10.48 10.90 -21.50
N ALA A 756 -9.40 10.75 -20.71
CA ALA A 756 -9.36 9.80 -19.59
C ALA A 756 -10.28 10.23 -18.44
N ILE A 757 -10.70 11.50 -18.39
CA ILE A 757 -11.46 12.07 -17.27
C ILE A 757 -12.82 12.64 -17.72
N PRO A 758 -13.78 12.85 -16.79
CA PRO A 758 -15.02 13.54 -17.10
C PRO A 758 -14.77 14.92 -17.74
N ALA A 759 -15.51 15.24 -18.80
CA ALA A 759 -15.38 16.51 -19.51
C ALA A 759 -15.76 17.73 -18.65
N GLN A 760 -16.59 17.52 -17.63
CA GLN A 760 -17.00 18.52 -16.65
C GLN A 760 -16.98 17.90 -15.25
N ARG A 761 -16.69 18.72 -14.24
CA ARG A 761 -16.67 18.31 -12.83
C ARG A 761 -17.35 19.30 -11.90
N ASN A 762 -17.83 18.75 -10.80
CA ASN A 762 -18.22 19.50 -9.62
C ASN A 762 -17.06 19.54 -8.63
N TRP A 763 -16.79 20.72 -8.10
CA TRP A 763 -15.72 20.97 -7.14
C TRP A 763 -16.28 21.57 -5.87
N GLU A 764 -16.01 20.93 -4.74
CA GLU A 764 -16.19 21.49 -3.40
C GLU A 764 -14.82 21.76 -2.81
N ILE A 765 -14.42 23.03 -2.74
CA ILE A 765 -13.13 23.42 -2.16
C ILE A 765 -13.36 23.83 -0.72
N VAL A 766 -12.78 23.07 0.21
CA VAL A 766 -12.93 23.24 1.65
C VAL A 766 -11.63 23.79 2.22
N PHE A 767 -11.58 25.09 2.48
CA PHE A 767 -10.49 25.70 3.21
C PHE A 767 -10.69 25.45 4.69
N ARG A 768 -9.91 24.54 5.28
CA ARG A 768 -10.09 24.01 6.64
C ARG A 768 -9.09 24.62 7.62
N GLY A 769 -9.55 25.09 8.77
CA GLY A 769 -8.72 25.81 9.75
C GLY A 769 -8.61 27.31 9.48
N VAL A 770 -9.56 27.90 8.75
CA VAL A 770 -9.59 29.33 8.40
C VAL A 770 -10.71 30.04 9.16
N ALA A 771 -10.49 31.31 9.53
CA ALA A 771 -11.51 32.14 10.12
C ALA A 771 -12.60 32.46 9.08
N GLN A 772 -13.84 32.68 9.53
CA GLN A 772 -14.96 33.04 8.66
C GLN A 772 -14.64 34.32 7.88
N PRO A 773 -14.50 34.27 6.54
CA PRO A 773 -14.25 35.47 5.75
C PRO A 773 -15.55 36.21 5.46
N ASP A 774 -15.43 37.46 5.00
CA ASP A 774 -16.56 38.11 4.32
C ASP A 774 -16.80 37.44 2.97
N THR A 775 -17.93 36.75 2.86
CA THR A 775 -18.33 36.05 1.63
C THR A 775 -18.43 36.98 0.40
N GLN A 776 -18.62 38.29 0.59
CA GLN A 776 -18.62 39.27 -0.51
C GLN A 776 -17.25 39.43 -1.18
N ASN A 777 -16.18 39.02 -0.49
CA ASN A 777 -14.81 39.10 -0.99
C ASN A 777 -14.37 37.84 -1.76
N VAL A 778 -15.21 36.82 -1.81
CA VAL A 778 -14.95 35.59 -2.56
C VAL A 778 -15.37 35.80 -4.02
N ARG A 779 -14.40 35.69 -4.92
CA ARG A 779 -14.62 35.79 -6.37
C ARG A 779 -14.25 34.47 -7.02
N ILE A 780 -15.15 33.94 -7.84
CA ILE A 780 -14.92 32.72 -8.61
C ILE A 780 -14.86 33.06 -10.10
N GLU A 781 -13.87 32.52 -10.79
CA GLU A 781 -13.74 32.63 -12.25
C GLU A 781 -13.54 31.26 -12.88
N ILE A 782 -14.24 30.98 -13.99
CA ILE A 782 -14.08 29.78 -14.81
C ILE A 782 -13.66 30.22 -16.21
N GLY A 783 -12.47 29.81 -16.65
CA GLY A 783 -11.91 30.21 -17.95
C GLY A 783 -11.81 31.73 -18.13
N GLY A 784 -11.53 32.46 -17.04
CA GLY A 784 -11.45 33.93 -17.02
C GLY A 784 -12.80 34.66 -17.04
N LYS A 785 -13.92 33.95 -16.84
CA LYS A 785 -15.26 34.55 -16.72
C LYS A 785 -15.78 34.39 -15.30
N ALA A 786 -16.33 35.46 -14.73
CA ALA A 786 -16.93 35.43 -13.39
C ALA A 786 -18.07 34.41 -13.29
N CYS A 787 -18.05 33.61 -12.22
CA CYS A 787 -19.10 32.65 -11.87
C CYS A 787 -19.85 33.15 -10.63
N ASN A 788 -21.15 33.40 -10.78
CA ASN A 788 -22.01 33.95 -9.72
C ASN A 788 -22.97 32.91 -9.13
N THR A 789 -22.84 31.64 -9.49
CA THR A 789 -23.73 30.53 -9.08
C THR A 789 -23.08 29.59 -8.08
N ALA A 790 -21.89 29.92 -7.57
CA ALA A 790 -21.22 29.12 -6.55
C ALA A 790 -21.97 29.19 -5.21
N GLU A 791 -22.00 28.07 -4.49
CA GLU A 791 -22.52 28.01 -3.12
C GLU A 791 -21.37 28.19 -2.15
N ILE A 792 -21.52 29.09 -1.19
CA ILE A 792 -20.49 29.40 -0.20
C ILE A 792 -21.09 29.22 1.19
N THR A 793 -20.48 28.33 1.98
CA THR A 793 -20.91 28.05 3.35
C THR A 793 -19.71 28.09 4.29
N TYR A 794 -19.97 28.31 5.57
CA TYR A 794 -18.95 28.25 6.61
C TYR A 794 -19.44 27.35 7.74
N ASP A 795 -18.63 26.36 8.10
CA ASP A 795 -18.86 25.49 9.23
C ASP A 795 -17.96 25.90 10.41
N GLN A 796 -18.59 26.31 11.51
CA GLN A 796 -17.90 26.70 12.74
C GLN A 796 -17.30 25.52 13.50
N GLN A 797 -17.87 24.32 13.37
CA GLN A 797 -17.38 23.14 14.09
C GLN A 797 -16.04 22.68 13.53
N THR A 798 -15.88 22.71 12.21
CA THR A 798 -14.64 22.30 11.51
C THR A 798 -13.78 23.46 11.03
N LEU A 799 -14.13 24.70 11.40
CA LEU A 799 -13.42 25.94 11.01
C LEU A 799 -13.19 26.02 9.50
N SER A 800 -14.24 25.72 8.73
CA SER A 800 -14.10 25.44 7.30
C SER A 800 -14.98 26.34 6.44
N LEU A 801 -14.36 27.01 5.45
CA LEU A 801 -15.06 27.66 4.34
C LEU A 801 -15.19 26.68 3.18
N SER A 802 -16.41 26.41 2.74
CA SER A 802 -16.66 25.57 1.57
C SER A 802 -17.16 26.41 0.39
N VAL A 803 -16.55 26.21 -0.77
CA VAL A 803 -16.94 26.84 -2.03
C VAL A 803 -17.27 25.75 -3.03
N VAL A 804 -18.55 25.62 -3.38
CA VAL A 804 -19.05 24.62 -4.32
C VAL A 804 -19.28 25.24 -5.69
N VAL A 805 -18.63 24.69 -6.71
CA VAL A 805 -18.75 25.12 -8.11
C VAL A 805 -19.12 23.91 -8.96
N ARG A 806 -20.22 24.00 -9.69
CA ARG A 806 -20.77 22.90 -10.51
C ARG A 806 -20.41 23.06 -11.99
N ASP A 807 -20.43 21.95 -12.71
CA ASP A 807 -20.31 21.89 -14.18
C ASP A 807 -19.07 22.61 -14.76
N VAL A 808 -17.94 22.56 -14.04
CA VAL A 808 -16.68 23.19 -14.46
C VAL A 808 -16.04 22.34 -15.57
N PRO A 809 -15.83 22.86 -16.79
CA PRO A 809 -15.13 22.11 -17.82
C PRO A 809 -13.71 21.76 -17.39
N SER A 810 -13.30 20.50 -17.51
CA SER A 810 -11.97 20.03 -17.08
C SER A 810 -10.82 20.69 -17.85
N THR A 811 -11.10 21.25 -19.03
CA THR A 811 -10.15 22.03 -19.85
C THR A 811 -10.15 23.53 -19.52
N ALA A 812 -10.92 23.97 -18.52
CA ALA A 812 -10.98 25.36 -18.09
C ALA A 812 -10.29 25.54 -16.73
N CYS A 813 -9.68 26.70 -16.55
CA CYS A 813 -9.10 27.08 -15.27
C CYS A 813 -10.21 27.52 -14.30
N LEU A 814 -10.23 26.98 -13.08
CA LEU A 814 -11.06 27.46 -11.98
C LEU A 814 -10.20 28.26 -11.00
N ASN A 815 -10.53 29.53 -10.79
CA ASN A 815 -9.86 30.39 -9.81
C ASN A 815 -10.85 30.79 -8.72
N ILE A 816 -10.47 30.59 -7.46
CA ILE A 816 -11.16 31.11 -6.28
C ILE A 816 -10.23 32.12 -5.62
N THR A 817 -10.64 33.38 -5.59
CA THR A 817 -9.85 34.48 -5.02
C THR A 817 -10.59 35.08 -3.83
N ILE A 818 -9.91 35.20 -2.69
CA ILE A 818 -10.39 35.88 -1.50
C ILE A 818 -9.59 37.17 -1.37
N ALA A 819 -10.20 38.31 -1.73
CA ALA A 819 -9.50 39.58 -1.96
C ALA A 819 -8.71 40.10 -0.75
N ASP A 820 -9.22 39.93 0.46
CA ASP A 820 -8.56 40.38 1.70
C ASP A 820 -7.65 39.30 2.32
N GLY A 821 -7.53 38.15 1.64
CA GLY A 821 -6.84 36.98 2.14
C GLY A 821 -7.61 36.22 3.21
N LEU A 822 -7.46 34.91 3.21
CA LEU A 822 -7.92 34.07 4.30
C LEU A 822 -7.01 34.30 5.52
N GLN A 823 -7.64 34.26 6.69
CA GLN A 823 -6.93 34.28 7.96
C GLN A 823 -7.04 32.89 8.59
N ILE A 824 -6.01 32.50 9.32
CA ILE A 824 -6.02 31.26 10.11
C ILE A 824 -7.03 31.46 11.25
N ALA A 825 -7.88 30.46 11.50
CA ALA A 825 -8.82 30.51 12.62
C ALA A 825 -8.08 30.46 13.96
N GLU A 826 -8.62 31.15 14.96
CA GLU A 826 -8.24 30.87 16.34
C GLU A 826 -8.84 29.51 16.77
N ASN A 827 -8.06 28.73 17.51
CA ASN A 827 -8.55 27.48 18.08
C ASN A 827 -9.71 27.80 19.06
N SER A 828 -10.78 27.01 18.99
CA SER A 828 -11.96 27.16 19.86
C SER A 828 -11.71 26.60 21.26
N VAL A 829 -10.64 27.06 21.94
CA VAL A 829 -10.12 26.50 23.20
C VAL A 829 -11.20 26.35 24.26
N GLU A 830 -12.03 27.37 24.47
CA GLU A 830 -13.08 27.32 25.49
C GLU A 830 -14.14 26.24 25.18
N GLN A 831 -14.53 26.10 23.92
CA GLN A 831 -15.51 25.10 23.49
C GLN A 831 -14.92 23.69 23.56
N ASP A 832 -13.70 23.50 23.06
CA ASP A 832 -13.01 22.21 23.09
C ASP A 832 -12.79 21.74 24.55
N VAL A 833 -12.45 22.66 25.47
CA VAL A 833 -12.35 22.38 26.91
C VAL A 833 -13.71 21.99 27.50
N LEU A 834 -14.77 22.71 27.14
CA LEU A 834 -16.12 22.40 27.59
C LEU A 834 -16.52 21.00 27.14
N ASP A 835 -16.25 20.64 25.89
CA ASP A 835 -16.60 19.33 25.33
C ASP A 835 -15.89 18.20 26.09
N VAL A 836 -14.59 18.31 26.34
CA VAL A 836 -13.86 17.34 27.18
C VAL A 836 -14.47 17.24 28.59
N LEU A 837 -14.71 18.39 29.24
CA LEU A 837 -15.26 18.41 30.60
C LEU A 837 -16.70 17.87 30.65
N LEU A 838 -17.52 18.06 29.62
CA LEU A 838 -18.88 17.50 29.57
C LEU A 838 -18.84 15.97 29.67
N HIS A 839 -17.95 15.33 28.94
CA HIS A 839 -17.83 13.87 28.87
C HIS A 839 -16.97 13.24 29.98
N ALA A 840 -16.07 14.01 30.61
CA ALA A 840 -15.20 13.50 31.66
C ALA A 840 -15.95 12.88 32.86
N GLN A 841 -15.55 11.70 33.31
CA GLN A 841 -16.10 10.99 34.47
C GLN A 841 -15.41 11.46 35.76
N MET A 842 -15.85 12.61 36.27
CA MET A 842 -15.30 13.24 37.48
C MET A 842 -16.36 14.13 38.18
N PRO A 843 -16.15 14.53 39.46
CA PRO A 843 -17.11 15.37 40.18
C PRO A 843 -17.43 16.67 39.43
N TYR A 844 -18.73 17.02 39.34
CA TYR A 844 -19.18 18.25 38.65
C TYR A 844 -18.51 19.51 39.17
N ILE A 845 -18.30 19.62 40.49
CA ILE A 845 -17.63 20.78 41.09
C ILE A 845 -16.19 20.95 40.59
N SER A 846 -15.47 19.83 40.35
CA SER A 846 -14.12 19.88 39.79
C SER A 846 -14.15 20.35 38.33
N LYS A 847 -15.19 19.98 37.55
CA LYS A 847 -15.38 20.50 36.18
C LYS A 847 -15.63 22.01 36.19
N GLU A 848 -16.49 22.49 37.09
CA GLU A 848 -16.78 23.91 37.24
C GLU A 848 -15.53 24.72 37.63
N HIS A 849 -14.77 24.23 38.62
CA HIS A 849 -13.51 24.86 39.03
C HIS A 849 -12.46 24.86 37.90
N ALA A 850 -12.37 23.78 37.13
CA ALA A 850 -11.43 23.70 36.01
C ALA A 850 -11.81 24.69 34.90
N MET A 851 -13.08 24.72 34.52
CA MET A 851 -13.60 25.66 33.52
C MET A 851 -13.37 27.10 33.95
N GLN A 852 -13.61 27.42 35.23
CA GLN A 852 -13.34 28.75 35.77
C GLN A 852 -11.84 29.08 35.73
N ALA A 853 -10.98 28.18 36.19
CA ALA A 853 -9.53 28.39 36.18
C ALA A 853 -9.00 28.63 34.76
N ILE A 854 -9.47 27.86 33.78
CA ILE A 854 -9.09 28.00 32.36
C ILE A 854 -9.59 29.34 31.79
N ARG A 855 -10.83 29.74 32.07
CA ARG A 855 -11.36 31.06 31.64
C ARG A 855 -10.58 32.24 32.23
N GLU A 856 -10.15 32.13 33.48
CA GLU A 856 -9.42 33.20 34.17
C GLU A 856 -7.93 33.26 33.81
N GLN A 857 -7.30 32.11 33.55
CA GLN A 857 -5.83 32.00 33.49
C GLN A 857 -5.30 31.42 32.17
N GLY A 858 -6.16 30.91 31.29
CA GLY A 858 -5.78 30.23 30.05
C GLY A 858 -4.83 29.07 30.30
N VAL A 859 -3.77 28.95 29.50
CA VAL A 859 -2.71 27.93 29.65
C VAL A 859 -2.07 27.90 31.05
N ARG A 860 -2.06 29.03 31.79
CA ARG A 860 -1.50 29.08 33.15
C ARG A 860 -2.32 28.31 34.17
N ALA A 861 -3.56 27.94 33.83
CA ALA A 861 -4.41 27.11 34.67
C ALA A 861 -3.84 25.70 34.88
N LEU A 862 -3.00 25.17 33.97
CA LEU A 862 -2.46 23.80 34.05
C LEU A 862 -1.79 23.49 35.38
N GLY A 863 -1.03 24.44 35.93
CA GLY A 863 -0.41 24.28 37.24
C GLY A 863 -1.43 24.14 38.38
N ALA A 864 -2.57 24.83 38.28
CA ALA A 864 -3.66 24.74 39.26
C ALA A 864 -4.47 23.45 39.09
N LEU A 865 -4.75 23.01 37.86
CA LEU A 865 -5.49 21.77 37.59
C LEU A 865 -4.81 20.55 38.22
N ARG A 866 -3.47 20.49 38.14
CA ARG A 866 -2.66 19.44 38.78
C ARG A 866 -2.68 19.44 40.31
N THR A 867 -3.24 20.47 40.94
CA THR A 867 -3.39 20.55 42.41
C THR A 867 -4.79 20.16 42.91
N PHE A 868 -5.72 19.80 41.99
CA PHE A 868 -7.10 19.46 42.34
C PHE A 868 -7.26 18.11 43.06
N ASP A 869 -6.18 17.39 43.37
CA ASP A 869 -6.21 16.19 44.20
C ASP A 869 -6.18 16.54 45.70
N THR A 870 -7.34 16.86 46.27
CA THR A 870 -7.48 17.00 47.73
C THR A 870 -8.78 16.38 48.19
N ALA A 871 -8.74 15.12 48.61
CA ALA A 871 -9.69 14.64 49.62
C ALA A 871 -9.31 15.29 50.97
N PRO A 872 -10.15 16.12 51.60
CA PRO A 872 -9.83 16.65 52.91
C PRO A 872 -9.78 15.49 53.92
N ARG A 873 -8.65 15.34 54.63
CA ARG A 873 -8.40 14.29 55.64
C ARG A 873 -9.48 14.12 56.72
N PHE A 874 -10.42 15.08 56.86
CA PHE A 874 -11.40 15.13 57.95
C PHE A 874 -12.83 15.49 57.50
N SER A 875 -13.15 15.44 56.20
CA SER A 875 -14.50 15.75 55.71
C SER A 875 -15.31 14.47 55.46
N ASN A 876 -16.38 14.28 56.23
CA ASN A 876 -17.45 13.32 55.90
C ASN A 876 -18.59 13.98 55.08
N GLU A 877 -18.35 15.17 54.50
CA GLU A 877 -19.35 15.90 53.74
C GLU A 877 -19.37 15.47 52.27
N LEU A 878 -20.57 15.16 51.76
CA LEU A 878 -20.82 14.71 50.38
C LEU A 878 -20.32 15.69 49.29
N PHE A 879 -20.05 16.95 49.64
CA PHE A 879 -19.73 18.02 48.70
C PHE A 879 -18.23 18.34 48.61
N VAL A 880 -17.35 17.51 49.20
CA VAL A 880 -15.92 17.84 49.36
C VAL A 880 -14.97 16.80 48.79
N THR A 881 -15.44 15.89 47.92
CA THR A 881 -14.54 15.12 47.07
C THR A 881 -14.17 15.94 45.85
N SER A 882 -13.03 16.61 45.93
CA SER A 882 -12.34 17.25 44.80
C SER A 882 -11.20 16.35 44.32
N GLY A 883 -11.26 15.98 43.06
CA GLY A 883 -10.20 15.28 42.33
C GLY A 883 -10.38 15.53 40.83
N MET A 884 -9.28 15.66 40.09
CA MET A 884 -9.26 15.70 38.63
C MET A 884 -8.32 14.61 38.14
N PRO A 885 -8.81 13.63 37.37
CA PRO A 885 -7.97 12.55 36.85
C PRO A 885 -6.88 13.07 35.89
N ASP A 886 -5.69 12.46 35.93
CA ASP A 886 -4.54 12.89 35.11
C ASP A 886 -4.85 12.84 33.61
N ALA A 887 -5.60 11.84 33.14
CA ALA A 887 -6.02 11.75 31.74
C ALA A 887 -6.90 12.94 31.30
N VAL A 888 -7.79 13.42 32.19
CA VAL A 888 -8.59 14.62 31.92
C VAL A 888 -7.67 15.85 31.87
N ILE A 889 -6.66 15.93 32.75
CA ILE A 889 -5.66 17.00 32.70
C ILE A 889 -4.88 16.94 31.38
N GLY A 890 -4.46 15.74 30.93
CA GLY A 890 -3.75 15.53 29.67
C GLY A 890 -4.55 15.99 28.46
N ALA A 891 -5.83 15.63 28.38
CA ALA A 891 -6.72 16.08 27.31
C ALA A 891 -6.89 17.61 27.30
N LEU A 892 -7.02 18.24 28.47
CA LEU A 892 -7.07 19.69 28.59
C LEU A 892 -5.72 20.35 28.26
N GLU A 893 -4.61 19.70 28.60
CA GLU A 893 -3.25 20.14 28.30
C GLU A 893 -2.98 20.18 26.80
N GLU A 894 -3.39 19.15 26.06
CA GLU A 894 -3.33 19.18 24.59
C GLU A 894 -4.02 20.44 24.05
N ILE A 895 -5.29 20.67 24.42
CA ILE A 895 -6.11 21.78 23.93
C ILE A 895 -5.47 23.13 24.24
N LEU A 896 -4.99 23.31 25.48
CA LEU A 896 -4.41 24.57 25.94
C LEU A 896 -3.03 24.84 25.33
N LEU A 897 -2.34 23.82 24.83
CA LEU A 897 -1.02 23.95 24.24
C LEU A 897 -1.03 24.00 22.70
N ARG A 898 -2.15 23.74 22.00
CA ARG A 898 -2.17 23.61 20.52
C ARG A 898 -1.42 24.75 19.79
N SER A 899 -1.59 25.99 20.22
CA SER A 899 -1.07 27.19 19.53
C SER A 899 -0.44 28.21 20.48
#